data_AF-A0A1F9MMH7-F1
#
_entry.id   AF-A0A1F9MMH7-F1
#
_cell.length_a   1.000
_cell.length_b   1.000
_cell.length_c   1.000
_cell.angle_alpha   90.00
_cell.angle_beta   90.00
_cell.angle_gamma   90.00
#
_symmetry.space_group_name_H-M   'P 1'
#
loop_
_entity.id
_entity.type
_entity.pdbx_description
1 polymer ?
#
loop_
_entity_poly.entity_id
_entity_poly.type
_entity_poly.pdbx_seq_one_letter_code
_entity_poly.pdbx_strand_id
1 'polypeptide(L)'
;MKKIGFLLLVIALLVFGGFVVDAKTDNTRSLKLVVQENGGKSTSFTLYDKITAVIIGVDRYQTLPAKNYLKYAVSDAKGVEEVLRERYPISKIITLYNEQATRDNIMKVLQGDLSGVGPDDAVLVYYAGHGITRTTQQKKLGYFIPYDGSLEMTEMHKNISMQQISSDISPLVPAKHMLFVMDACFGGLLLSTRGIGVEPSHKTAYLEEITREQVRQIITAGGEGEEVLDEGGLYGHSVFTGRFIEALKNNKEFITAQELGMELEQKVYGDARAKGHKQRPQVGKIYGTGDFVFVPDVEKVSKQAEDEAGKIEAEIKALENLKIEAGRRQDEAKLREIERDRLVKEAELKQARLREEAARKDAELQKLREAEALRSAEGQKQQEKEKIERLAYLKQQSKKMKAELGSPSAALGLDQAQAEIKRLNGLIAKINGDFNGEMEKQRASIRGYYQGKIDKVEAQPSRDMMFETEADYNTRISQAKQEADILKSELAKQASEIEAKVKADLAGQLQALEDQKAAILKQEFQLGPKDIIWKFEKYDPESEIFRISITMFNEVFIVWVPVPKKKAKEYYQNPDLLIAQGAVSFTDDGGISLAMLALQGPAGDRYQAGIAGAGEVYVAGLFWQKKDDGIERNWNKAISYCQSLALGGSKDWRLPSKDELSSLVDKKYTPTIDPVFTDTKTSYYWSSTSGAGSTDYAWYVSFGNGYVSSSDNTYDYYVRCVRGGQ
;
A
#
# COMPACT_ATOMS: atom_id res chain seq x y z
N MET A 1 3.19 65.07 4.97
CA MET A 1 3.10 64.59 3.57
C MET A 1 3.57 63.14 3.53
N LYS A 2 2.72 62.22 3.00
CA LYS A 2 3.00 61.01 2.18
C LYS A 2 4.45 60.44 2.22
N LYS A 3 4.77 59.15 2.37
CA LYS A 3 4.17 57.84 2.01
C LYS A 3 5.09 56.72 2.61
N ILE A 4 4.55 55.64 3.20
CA ILE A 4 4.42 54.26 2.65
C ILE A 4 5.75 53.61 2.20
N GLY A 5 6.11 52.47 2.81
CA GLY A 5 7.22 51.60 2.36
C GLY A 5 7.39 50.30 3.14
N PHE A 6 6.47 49.35 2.93
CA PHE A 6 6.68 47.89 2.88
C PHE A 6 7.35 47.17 4.07
N LEU A 7 6.53 46.65 5.00
CA LEU A 7 6.90 45.55 5.91
C LEU A 7 6.56 44.22 5.21
N LEU A 8 7.58 43.47 4.83
CA LEU A 8 7.46 42.08 4.36
C LEU A 8 6.97 41.20 5.51
N LEU A 9 5.68 40.88 5.50
CA LEU A 9 5.09 39.85 6.35
C LEU A 9 5.52 38.49 5.77
N VAL A 10 6.45 37.83 6.43
CA VAL A 10 6.80 36.43 6.20
C VAL A 10 5.57 35.59 6.58
N ILE A 11 4.75 35.24 5.59
CA ILE A 11 3.74 34.19 5.73
C ILE A 11 4.50 32.87 5.68
N ALA A 12 4.92 32.38 6.85
CA ALA A 12 5.28 30.99 7.01
C ALA A 12 3.98 30.17 6.87
N LEU A 13 3.73 29.69 5.65
CA LEU A 13 2.77 28.60 5.38
C LEU A 13 3.31 27.35 6.07
N LEU A 14 2.97 27.19 7.35
CA LEU A 14 2.99 25.90 8.01
C LEU A 14 1.92 25.04 7.33
N VAL A 15 2.37 24.17 6.42
CA VAL A 15 1.55 23.07 5.88
C VAL A 15 1.37 22.07 7.02
N PHE A 16 0.47 22.37 7.94
CA PHE A 16 -0.15 21.34 8.76
C PHE A 16 -1.03 20.52 7.82
N GLY A 17 -0.85 19.20 7.81
CA GLY A 17 -1.78 18.27 7.18
C GLY A 17 -3.15 18.47 7.83
N GLY A 18 -4.00 19.24 7.14
CA GLY A 18 -5.33 19.61 7.61
C GLY A 18 -6.38 18.77 6.91
N PHE A 19 -7.35 18.28 7.68
CA PHE A 19 -8.50 17.57 7.15
C PHE A 19 -9.50 18.60 6.61
N VAL A 20 -10.28 18.22 5.60
CA VAL A 20 -11.34 19.06 5.04
C VAL A 20 -12.65 18.32 5.24
N VAL A 21 -13.63 18.96 5.87
CA VAL A 21 -14.92 18.30 6.06
C VAL A 21 -16.03 19.22 5.63
N ASP A 22 -16.77 18.80 4.62
CA ASP A 22 -17.86 19.54 4.00
C ASP A 22 -19.17 19.20 4.70
N ALA A 23 -19.69 20.17 5.46
CA ALA A 23 -21.01 20.13 6.06
C ALA A 23 -21.96 21.13 5.41
N LYS A 24 -22.13 21.05 4.09
CA LYS A 24 -23.15 21.85 3.40
C LYS A 24 -24.53 21.18 3.45
N THR A 25 -25.46 21.77 4.19
CA THR A 25 -26.88 21.39 4.16
C THR A 25 -27.69 22.35 3.31
N ASP A 26 -28.08 21.91 2.11
CA ASP A 26 -29.11 22.58 1.32
C ASP A 26 -30.14 21.54 0.86
N ASN A 27 -31.14 21.30 1.72
CA ASN A 27 -32.36 20.45 1.64
C ASN A 27 -32.36 19.09 0.91
N THR A 28 -31.29 18.65 0.24
CA THR A 28 -31.26 17.46 -0.63
C THR A 28 -29.88 16.83 -0.85
N ARG A 29 -28.81 17.22 -0.12
CA ARG A 29 -27.47 16.63 -0.33
C ARG A 29 -26.81 16.15 0.96
N SER A 30 -26.11 15.04 0.80
CA SER A 30 -25.40 14.23 1.78
C SER A 30 -24.12 14.91 2.30
N LEU A 31 -23.86 14.82 3.60
CA LEU A 31 -22.63 15.21 4.29
C LEU A 31 -21.41 14.50 3.68
N LYS A 32 -20.34 15.24 3.35
CA LYS A 32 -19.13 14.66 2.75
C LYS A 32 -17.88 14.94 3.58
N LEU A 33 -17.09 13.91 3.77
CA LEU A 33 -15.74 14.02 4.32
C LEU A 33 -14.75 14.09 3.14
N VAL A 34 -13.87 15.10 3.15
CA VAL A 34 -12.84 15.29 2.12
C VAL A 34 -11.49 15.19 2.79
N VAL A 35 -10.92 14.00 2.81
CA VAL A 35 -9.63 13.84 3.46
C VAL A 35 -8.51 14.18 2.47
N GLN A 36 -7.75 15.21 2.82
CA GLN A 36 -6.49 15.58 2.17
C GLN A 36 -5.37 14.69 2.73
N GLU A 37 -4.82 13.81 1.91
CA GLU A 37 -3.60 13.08 2.25
C GLU A 37 -2.39 14.02 2.19
N ASN A 38 -1.41 13.78 3.06
CA ASN A 38 -0.07 14.33 2.92
C ASN A 38 0.47 13.91 1.54
N GLY A 39 0.34 14.79 0.54
CA GLY A 39 0.48 14.46 -0.88
C GLY A 39 -0.52 15.11 -1.82
N GLY A 40 -1.43 15.92 -1.32
CA GLY A 40 -2.41 16.64 -2.13
C GLY A 40 -3.49 15.73 -2.69
N LYS A 41 -3.39 14.40 -2.59
CA LYS A 41 -4.47 13.49 -2.98
C LYS A 41 -5.65 13.71 -2.04
N SER A 42 -6.78 14.12 -2.61
CA SER A 42 -8.00 14.30 -1.85
C SER A 42 -9.00 13.21 -2.18
N THR A 43 -9.42 12.50 -1.16
CA THR A 43 -10.47 11.49 -1.26
C THR A 43 -11.73 12.07 -0.62
N SER A 44 -12.74 12.33 -1.44
CA SER A 44 -14.07 12.72 -0.96
C SER A 44 -14.95 11.47 -0.87
N PHE A 45 -15.55 11.26 0.30
CA PHE A 45 -16.58 10.24 0.47
C PHE A 45 -17.78 10.81 1.22
N THR A 46 -18.96 10.26 0.91
CA THR A 46 -20.21 10.63 1.56
C THR A 46 -20.28 10.00 2.94
N LEU A 47 -20.31 10.82 3.99
CA LEU A 47 -20.45 10.38 5.37
C LEU A 47 -21.90 10.04 5.70
N TYR A 48 -22.83 11.00 5.64
CA TYR A 48 -24.24 10.78 5.94
C TYR A 48 -25.17 11.45 4.94
N ASP A 49 -26.29 10.81 4.60
CA ASP A 49 -27.34 11.50 3.86
C ASP A 49 -28.10 12.47 4.77
N LYS A 50 -28.53 12.00 5.94
CA LYS A 50 -29.19 12.79 6.98
C LYS A 50 -28.71 12.41 8.37
N ILE A 51 -28.81 13.36 9.30
CA ILE A 51 -28.60 13.10 10.73
C ILE A 51 -29.91 13.35 11.49
N THR A 52 -30.38 12.34 12.22
CA THR A 52 -31.54 12.46 13.13
C THR A 52 -31.06 12.38 14.57
N ALA A 53 -31.42 13.37 15.39
CA ALA A 53 -31.16 13.34 16.84
C ALA A 53 -32.44 13.09 17.63
N VAL A 54 -32.39 12.18 18.60
CA VAL A 54 -33.41 11.93 19.60
C VAL A 54 -32.85 12.37 20.94
N ILE A 55 -33.49 13.33 21.59
CA ILE A 55 -32.97 14.00 22.78
C ILE A 55 -34.00 13.89 23.90
N ILE A 56 -33.63 13.18 24.97
CA ILE A 56 -34.53 12.82 26.06
C ILE A 56 -33.99 13.38 27.37
N GLY A 57 -34.82 14.08 28.14
CA GLY A 57 -34.46 14.62 29.45
C GLY A 57 -35.58 14.40 30.46
N VAL A 58 -35.25 13.83 31.63
CA VAL A 58 -36.23 13.49 32.67
C VAL A 58 -35.78 14.00 34.04
N ASP A 59 -36.34 15.13 34.46
CA ASP A 59 -36.15 15.68 35.81
C ASP A 59 -37.12 15.08 36.81
N ARG A 60 -38.39 14.97 36.38
CA ARG A 60 -39.52 14.56 37.21
C ARG A 60 -39.98 13.16 36.82
N TYR A 61 -40.49 12.42 37.79
CA TYR A 61 -40.92 11.05 37.60
C TYR A 61 -42.29 10.84 38.25
N GLN A 62 -43.22 10.23 37.52
CA GLN A 62 -44.58 9.98 37.99
C GLN A 62 -44.62 9.08 39.22
N THR A 63 -43.71 8.10 39.31
CA THR A 63 -43.72 7.08 40.36
C THR A 63 -42.67 7.30 41.45
N LEU A 64 -41.81 8.31 41.33
CA LEU A 64 -40.78 8.60 42.34
C LEU A 64 -41.17 9.81 43.20
N PRO A 65 -40.79 9.83 44.49
CA PRO A 65 -41.03 10.98 45.34
C PRO A 65 -40.17 12.18 44.88
N ALA A 66 -40.66 13.40 45.12
CA ALA A 66 -39.99 14.64 44.67
C ALA A 66 -38.53 14.79 45.12
N LYS A 67 -38.14 14.17 46.24
CA LYS A 67 -36.74 14.15 46.73
C LYS A 67 -35.77 13.43 45.78
N ASN A 68 -36.29 12.58 44.90
CA ASN A 68 -35.56 11.81 43.90
C ASN A 68 -35.63 12.49 42.52
N TYR A 69 -36.23 13.67 42.39
CA TYR A 69 -36.21 14.41 41.13
C TYR A 69 -34.80 14.95 40.87
N LEU A 70 -34.43 14.97 39.59
CA LEU A 70 -33.21 15.58 39.11
C LEU A 70 -33.46 17.07 38.83
N LYS A 71 -32.38 17.84 38.76
CA LYS A 71 -32.40 19.29 38.59
C LYS A 71 -31.91 19.71 37.20
N TYR A 72 -30.99 18.96 36.58
CA TYR A 72 -30.32 19.39 35.36
C TYR A 72 -30.64 18.54 34.13
N ALA A 73 -31.19 17.33 34.25
CA ALA A 73 -31.43 16.44 33.12
C ALA A 73 -32.21 17.06 31.94
N VAL A 74 -33.25 17.87 32.17
CA VAL A 74 -33.94 18.60 31.08
C VAL A 74 -33.12 19.79 30.58
N SER A 75 -32.40 20.48 31.46
CA SER A 75 -31.49 21.56 31.09
C SER A 75 -30.38 21.04 30.17
N ASP A 76 -29.80 19.91 30.52
CA ASP A 76 -28.77 19.18 29.79
C ASP A 76 -29.24 18.77 28.40
N ALA A 77 -30.41 18.13 28.33
CA ALA A 77 -31.04 17.75 27.08
C ALA A 77 -31.30 18.97 26.16
N LYS A 78 -31.71 20.11 26.72
CA LYS A 78 -31.88 21.36 25.95
C LYS A 78 -30.55 21.96 25.49
N GLY A 79 -29.51 21.94 26.31
CA GLY A 79 -28.18 22.42 25.91
C GLY A 79 -27.57 21.57 24.79
N VAL A 80 -27.79 20.26 24.81
CA VAL A 80 -27.40 19.36 23.72
C VAL A 80 -28.21 19.64 22.45
N GLU A 81 -29.52 19.85 22.58
CA GLU A 81 -30.35 20.28 21.43
C GLU A 81 -29.80 21.56 20.80
N GLU A 82 -29.50 22.57 21.62
CA GLU A 82 -29.00 23.87 21.17
C GLU A 82 -27.69 23.74 20.39
N VAL A 83 -26.65 23.12 20.96
CA VAL A 83 -25.35 22.98 20.28
C VAL A 83 -25.46 22.20 18.98
N LEU A 84 -26.32 21.17 18.94
CA LEU A 84 -26.59 20.38 17.74
C LEU A 84 -27.32 21.20 16.67
N ARG A 85 -28.34 21.99 17.07
CA ARG A 85 -29.06 22.89 16.16
C ARG A 85 -28.19 24.02 15.65
N GLU A 86 -27.25 24.52 16.42
CA GLU A 86 -26.40 25.64 16.03
C GLU A 86 -25.24 25.19 15.14
N ARG A 87 -24.50 24.17 15.58
CA ARG A 87 -23.20 23.86 14.98
C ARG A 87 -23.21 22.71 14.00
N TYR A 88 -24.23 21.86 13.99
CA TYR A 88 -24.20 20.61 13.23
C TYR A 88 -25.31 20.53 12.16
N PRO A 89 -25.07 19.78 11.08
CA PRO A 89 -26.01 19.61 9.97
C PRO A 89 -27.15 18.62 10.31
N ILE A 90 -27.86 18.86 11.41
CA ILE A 90 -28.92 17.97 11.89
C ILE A 90 -30.20 18.18 11.08
N SER A 91 -30.66 17.12 10.42
CA SER A 91 -31.84 17.14 9.55
C SER A 91 -33.15 17.09 10.34
N LYS A 92 -33.18 16.34 11.45
CA LYS A 92 -34.36 16.19 12.31
C LYS A 92 -33.95 16.06 13.76
N ILE A 93 -34.64 16.77 14.66
CA ILE A 93 -34.50 16.61 16.11
C ILE A 93 -35.87 16.25 16.69
N ILE A 94 -35.91 15.16 17.46
CA ILE A 94 -37.06 14.69 18.22
C ILE A 94 -36.73 14.86 19.70
N THR A 95 -37.53 15.64 20.43
CA THR A 95 -37.32 15.91 21.85
C THR A 95 -38.42 15.28 22.69
N LEU A 96 -38.07 14.68 23.83
CA LEU A 96 -39.01 14.17 24.82
C LEU A 96 -38.56 14.64 26.22
N TYR A 97 -39.35 15.52 26.85
CA TYR A 97 -39.05 16.04 28.18
C TYR A 97 -40.12 15.66 29.20
N ASN A 98 -39.68 15.21 30.38
CA ASN A 98 -40.55 14.88 31.52
C ASN A 98 -41.79 14.07 31.08
N GLU A 99 -43.00 14.62 31.20
CA GLU A 99 -44.28 13.97 30.92
C GLU A 99 -44.38 13.40 29.49
N GLN A 100 -43.56 13.90 28.55
CA GLN A 100 -43.49 13.38 27.19
C GLN A 100 -42.60 12.12 27.11
N ALA A 101 -41.60 12.01 27.97
CA ALA A 101 -40.62 10.92 28.02
C ALA A 101 -41.13 9.68 28.77
N THR A 102 -42.40 9.33 28.56
CA THR A 102 -42.96 8.03 29.01
C THR A 102 -42.29 6.88 28.26
N ARG A 103 -42.30 5.68 28.85
CA ARG A 103 -41.79 4.46 28.23
C ARG A 103 -42.36 4.26 26.83
N ASP A 104 -43.68 4.39 26.68
CA ASP A 104 -44.35 4.14 25.40
C ASP A 104 -43.97 5.16 24.33
N ASN A 105 -43.87 6.44 24.67
CA ASN A 105 -43.40 7.46 23.72
C ASN A 105 -41.94 7.26 23.31
N ILE A 106 -41.06 6.91 24.26
CA ILE A 106 -39.65 6.61 23.95
C ILE A 106 -39.57 5.40 23.01
N MET A 107 -40.30 4.32 23.31
CA MET A 107 -40.34 3.12 22.47
C MET A 107 -40.94 3.41 21.09
N LYS A 108 -41.99 4.23 21.00
CA LYS A 108 -42.58 4.67 19.73
C LYS A 108 -41.56 5.40 18.87
N VAL A 109 -40.75 6.29 19.44
CA VAL A 109 -39.71 6.99 18.68
C VAL A 109 -38.63 5.99 18.24
N LEU A 110 -38.12 5.19 19.17
CA LEU A 110 -36.97 4.33 18.93
C LEU A 110 -37.27 3.13 18.00
N GLN A 111 -38.47 2.54 18.07
CA GLN A 111 -38.88 1.40 17.24
C GLN A 111 -39.78 1.80 16.07
N GLY A 112 -40.51 2.91 16.18
CA GLY A 112 -41.44 3.38 15.15
C GLY A 112 -40.82 4.48 14.30
N ASP A 113 -40.67 5.68 14.86
CA ASP A 113 -40.29 6.87 14.09
C ASP A 113 -38.89 6.74 13.44
N LEU A 114 -37.97 6.04 14.09
CA LEU A 114 -36.64 5.75 13.56
C LEU A 114 -36.60 4.61 12.52
N SER A 115 -37.68 3.85 12.32
CA SER A 115 -37.71 2.80 11.29
C SER A 115 -37.65 3.35 9.86
N GLY A 116 -37.99 4.63 9.67
CA GLY A 116 -37.98 5.30 8.38
C GLY A 116 -36.65 5.97 7.99
N VAL A 117 -35.59 5.83 8.80
CA VAL A 117 -34.25 6.35 8.43
C VAL A 117 -33.58 5.48 7.37
N GLY A 118 -32.78 6.08 6.51
CA GLY A 118 -32.06 5.39 5.43
C GLY A 118 -30.80 4.65 5.91
N PRO A 119 -30.28 3.71 5.09
CA PRO A 119 -29.08 2.94 5.41
C PRO A 119 -27.80 3.78 5.42
N ASP A 120 -27.80 4.97 4.81
CA ASP A 120 -26.70 5.94 4.81
C ASP A 120 -26.91 7.11 5.79
N ASP A 121 -27.98 7.06 6.59
CA ASP A 121 -28.26 8.08 7.61
C ASP A 121 -27.49 7.79 8.91
N ALA A 122 -27.38 8.82 9.75
CA ALA A 122 -26.88 8.72 11.12
C ALA A 122 -27.97 9.05 12.14
N VAL A 123 -27.93 8.35 13.28
CA VAL A 123 -28.83 8.59 14.40
C VAL A 123 -28.05 8.85 15.69
N LEU A 124 -28.33 9.97 16.35
CA LEU A 124 -27.85 10.28 17.69
C LEU A 124 -28.99 10.12 18.69
N VAL A 125 -28.80 9.37 19.76
CA VAL A 125 -29.74 9.27 20.87
C VAL A 125 -29.05 9.77 22.14
N TYR A 126 -29.50 10.92 22.64
CA TYR A 126 -29.05 11.49 23.89
C TYR A 126 -30.12 11.28 24.97
N TYR A 127 -29.71 10.79 26.14
CA TYR A 127 -30.59 10.63 27.30
C TYR A 127 -29.91 11.19 28.54
N ALA A 128 -30.62 12.06 29.26
CA ALA A 128 -30.25 12.50 30.61
C ALA A 128 -31.39 12.15 31.58
N GLY A 129 -31.06 11.50 32.69
CA GLY A 129 -32.04 11.08 33.67
C GLY A 129 -31.51 10.03 34.65
N HIS A 130 -32.43 9.33 35.31
CA HIS A 130 -32.04 8.23 36.19
C HIS A 130 -31.62 7.00 35.39
N GLY A 131 -30.64 6.30 35.95
CA GLY A 131 -30.17 5.01 35.48
C GLY A 131 -29.93 4.09 36.67
N ILE A 132 -30.24 2.80 36.51
CA ILE A 132 -29.98 1.79 37.53
C ILE A 132 -29.27 0.58 36.96
N THR A 133 -28.37 0.01 37.76
CA THR A 133 -27.73 -1.27 37.47
C THR A 133 -28.25 -2.32 38.44
N ARG A 134 -28.74 -3.45 37.91
CA ARG A 134 -29.20 -4.60 38.67
C ARG A 134 -28.29 -5.79 38.47
N THR A 135 -27.71 -6.28 39.55
CA THR A 135 -26.88 -7.49 39.54
C THR A 135 -27.77 -8.71 39.63
N THR A 136 -27.70 -9.60 38.63
CA THR A 136 -28.33 -10.93 38.67
C THR A 136 -27.26 -12.00 38.87
N GLN A 137 -27.67 -13.25 39.08
CA GLN A 137 -26.74 -14.39 39.18
C GLN A 137 -25.91 -14.63 37.91
N GLN A 138 -26.41 -14.20 36.74
CA GLN A 138 -25.77 -14.45 35.45
C GLN A 138 -25.01 -13.24 34.90
N LYS A 139 -25.57 -12.04 35.07
CA LYS A 139 -25.03 -10.79 34.51
C LYS A 139 -25.61 -9.56 35.20
N LYS A 140 -24.96 -8.42 35.02
CA LYS A 140 -25.52 -7.11 35.40
C LYS A 140 -26.38 -6.55 34.27
N LEU A 141 -27.48 -5.91 34.63
CA LEU A 141 -28.49 -5.36 33.73
C LEU A 141 -28.65 -3.85 34.00
N GLY A 142 -28.46 -3.03 32.97
CA GLY A 142 -28.65 -1.59 33.05
C GLY A 142 -30.03 -1.20 32.57
N TYR A 143 -30.66 -0.23 33.23
CA TYR A 143 -31.96 0.31 32.86
C TYR A 143 -31.99 1.82 32.99
N PHE A 144 -32.34 2.52 31.93
CA PHE A 144 -32.73 3.92 32.07
C PHE A 144 -34.21 4.04 32.41
N ILE A 145 -34.55 5.10 33.14
CA ILE A 145 -35.84 5.28 33.79
C ILE A 145 -36.64 6.34 33.02
N PRO A 146 -37.70 5.96 32.30
CA PRO A 146 -38.64 6.91 31.71
C PRO A 146 -39.39 7.72 32.78
N TYR A 147 -40.15 8.73 32.37
CA TYR A 147 -40.98 9.54 33.28
C TYR A 147 -41.94 8.70 34.14
N ASP A 148 -42.55 7.68 33.55
CA ASP A 148 -43.44 6.71 34.20
C ASP A 148 -42.69 5.46 34.71
N GLY A 149 -41.35 5.48 34.68
CA GLY A 149 -40.46 4.42 35.14
C GLY A 149 -40.28 4.42 36.66
N SER A 150 -39.81 3.29 37.21
CA SER A 150 -39.74 3.04 38.65
C SER A 150 -38.37 2.54 39.11
N LEU A 151 -37.95 2.90 40.32
CA LEU A 151 -36.73 2.35 40.95
C LEU A 151 -37.01 1.06 41.72
N GLU A 152 -38.28 0.66 41.87
CA GLU A 152 -38.69 -0.52 42.64
C GLU A 152 -38.48 -1.82 41.86
N MET A 153 -38.01 -2.86 42.56
CA MET A 153 -37.66 -4.14 41.93
C MET A 153 -38.87 -4.84 41.30
N THR A 154 -40.08 -4.65 41.86
CA THR A 154 -41.33 -5.23 41.37
C THR A 154 -41.88 -4.52 40.12
N GLU A 155 -41.39 -3.31 39.83
CA GLU A 155 -41.90 -2.46 38.74
C GLU A 155 -40.89 -2.25 37.61
N MET A 156 -39.82 -3.06 37.57
CA MET A 156 -38.74 -2.93 36.58
C MET A 156 -39.21 -3.01 35.12
N HIS A 157 -40.38 -3.60 34.85
CA HIS A 157 -41.00 -3.66 33.52
C HIS A 157 -41.37 -2.27 32.94
N LYS A 158 -41.50 -1.26 33.80
CA LYS A 158 -41.73 0.15 33.41
C LYS A 158 -40.47 0.85 32.90
N ASN A 159 -39.30 0.23 33.09
CA ASN A 159 -38.03 0.78 32.65
C ASN A 159 -37.61 0.22 31.29
N ILE A 160 -36.62 0.85 30.67
CA ILE A 160 -36.07 0.38 29.39
C ILE A 160 -34.69 -0.19 29.65
N SER A 161 -34.54 -1.49 29.38
CA SER A 161 -33.26 -2.17 29.60
C SER A 161 -32.27 -1.85 28.46
N MET A 162 -31.01 -1.72 28.81
CA MET A 162 -29.94 -1.57 27.81
C MET A 162 -29.83 -2.80 26.89
N GLN A 163 -30.30 -3.97 27.33
CA GLN A 163 -30.39 -5.16 26.46
C GLN A 163 -31.47 -5.05 25.41
N GLN A 164 -32.60 -4.44 25.75
CA GLN A 164 -33.65 -4.11 24.78
C GLN A 164 -33.11 -3.10 23.75
N ILE A 165 -32.30 -2.13 24.19
CA ILE A 165 -31.61 -1.21 23.28
C ILE A 165 -30.68 -1.97 22.34
N SER A 166 -29.80 -2.82 22.86
CA SER A 166 -28.79 -3.50 22.05
C SER A 166 -29.34 -4.62 21.17
N SER A 167 -30.34 -5.37 21.65
CA SER A 167 -30.80 -6.61 21.03
C SER A 167 -32.06 -6.42 20.18
N ASP A 168 -32.92 -5.46 20.54
CA ASP A 168 -34.21 -5.28 19.88
C ASP A 168 -34.25 -3.97 19.09
N ILE A 169 -33.88 -2.85 19.71
CA ILE A 169 -34.02 -1.51 19.10
C ILE A 169 -32.92 -1.23 18.08
N SER A 170 -31.65 -1.39 18.46
CA SER A 170 -30.51 -1.05 17.60
C SER A 170 -30.49 -1.79 16.26
N PRO A 171 -30.90 -3.08 16.18
CA PRO A 171 -31.00 -3.78 14.90
C PRO A 171 -32.19 -3.37 14.02
N LEU A 172 -33.25 -2.79 14.59
CA LEU A 172 -34.43 -2.35 13.83
C LEU A 172 -34.22 -1.04 13.07
N VAL A 173 -33.26 -0.22 13.52
CA VAL A 173 -32.97 1.07 12.90
C VAL A 173 -31.97 0.86 11.74
N PRO A 174 -32.31 1.18 10.48
CA PRO A 174 -31.44 0.91 9.32
C PRO A 174 -30.14 1.73 9.26
N ALA A 175 -30.06 2.83 10.01
CA ALA A 175 -28.97 3.82 9.95
C ALA A 175 -27.55 3.21 9.85
N LYS A 176 -26.65 3.89 9.13
CA LYS A 176 -25.24 3.52 9.05
C LYS A 176 -24.59 3.60 10.42
N HIS A 177 -24.67 4.77 11.05
CA HIS A 177 -24.12 4.99 12.38
C HIS A 177 -25.22 5.35 13.38
N MET A 178 -25.18 4.72 14.55
CA MET A 178 -26.01 5.08 15.68
C MET A 178 -25.14 5.33 16.90
N LEU A 179 -25.29 6.48 17.55
CA LEU A 179 -24.57 6.82 18.77
C LEU A 179 -25.56 7.05 19.91
N PHE A 180 -25.37 6.32 21.01
CA PHE A 180 -26.10 6.50 22.26
C PHE A 180 -25.23 7.28 23.25
N VAL A 181 -25.64 8.48 23.66
CA VAL A 181 -24.97 9.28 24.69
C VAL A 181 -25.85 9.30 25.93
N MET A 182 -25.43 8.57 26.97
CA MET A 182 -26.24 8.28 28.15
C MET A 182 -25.68 9.01 29.37
N ASP A 183 -26.27 10.16 29.71
CA ASP A 183 -26.00 10.91 30.94
C ASP A 183 -26.82 10.36 32.11
N ALA A 184 -26.48 9.14 32.51
CA ALA A 184 -27.08 8.46 33.66
C ALA A 184 -26.19 7.31 34.15
N CYS A 185 -26.53 6.75 35.30
CA CYS A 185 -25.74 5.73 35.99
C CYS A 185 -25.80 4.36 35.26
N PHE A 186 -24.88 4.13 34.31
CA PHE A 186 -24.76 2.86 33.58
C PHE A 186 -23.32 2.36 33.57
N GLY A 187 -23.09 1.29 34.32
CA GLY A 187 -21.76 0.73 34.49
C GLY A 187 -21.20 -0.09 33.32
N GLY A 188 -20.96 0.52 32.16
CA GLY A 188 -20.23 -0.13 31.05
C GLY A 188 -20.85 -1.44 30.52
N LEU A 189 -22.13 -1.68 30.81
CA LEU A 189 -22.80 -3.00 30.74
C LEU A 189 -23.00 -3.58 29.33
N LEU A 190 -22.66 -2.82 28.29
CA LEU A 190 -22.77 -3.19 26.88
C LEU A 190 -21.44 -3.11 26.13
N LEU A 191 -20.33 -2.84 26.81
CA LEU A 191 -19.06 -2.61 26.14
C LEU A 191 -18.43 -3.95 25.75
N SER A 192 -18.46 -4.25 24.45
CA SER A 192 -17.61 -5.28 23.86
C SER A 192 -16.17 -4.75 23.86
N THR A 193 -15.37 -5.08 24.86
CA THR A 193 -13.94 -4.68 24.92
C THR A 193 -13.06 -5.50 23.96
N ARG A 194 -13.47 -5.61 22.69
CA ARG A 194 -12.52 -5.89 21.60
C ARG A 194 -12.16 -4.57 20.92
N GLY A 195 -11.64 -3.64 21.72
CA GLY A 195 -10.86 -2.55 21.19
C GLY A 195 -9.50 -3.12 20.82
N ILE A 196 -9.27 -3.35 19.52
CA ILE A 196 -7.92 -3.22 18.99
C ILE A 196 -7.44 -1.85 19.49
N GLY A 197 -6.30 -1.78 20.16
CA GLY A 197 -5.69 -0.52 20.58
C GLY A 197 -5.32 0.26 19.33
N VAL A 198 -6.30 0.94 18.75
CA VAL A 198 -6.11 1.81 17.59
C VAL A 198 -5.97 3.20 18.16
N GLU A 199 -4.75 3.73 18.10
CA GLU A 199 -4.54 5.16 18.32
C GLU A 199 -5.46 5.94 17.38
N PRO A 200 -6.15 6.99 17.85
CA PRO A 200 -6.90 7.89 17.00
C PRO A 200 -5.93 8.51 16.00
N SER A 201 -5.85 7.92 14.81
CA SER A 201 -5.04 8.43 13.74
C SER A 201 -5.97 9.18 12.81
N HIS A 202 -5.75 10.48 12.67
CA HIS A 202 -6.26 11.25 11.54
C HIS A 202 -5.54 10.79 10.25
N LYS A 203 -5.64 9.51 9.89
CA LYS A 203 -5.07 8.96 8.65
C LYS A 203 -6.23 8.66 7.71
N THR A 204 -6.13 9.14 6.48
CA THR A 204 -7.17 9.08 5.44
C THR A 204 -7.76 7.70 5.23
N ALA A 205 -6.91 6.68 5.10
CA ALA A 205 -7.35 5.30 4.87
C ALA A 205 -8.11 4.72 6.07
N TYR A 206 -7.75 5.11 7.30
CA TYR A 206 -8.46 4.66 8.50
C TYR A 206 -9.82 5.36 8.64
N LEU A 207 -9.86 6.68 8.42
CA LEU A 207 -11.10 7.45 8.43
C LEU A 207 -12.08 6.99 7.33
N GLU A 208 -11.59 6.69 6.12
CA GLU A 208 -12.42 6.16 5.03
C GLU A 208 -13.04 4.80 5.39
N GLU A 209 -12.28 3.92 6.04
CA GLU A 209 -12.77 2.60 6.44
C GLU A 209 -13.82 2.69 7.56
N ILE A 210 -13.50 3.41 8.65
CA ILE A 210 -14.41 3.50 9.81
C ILE A 210 -15.69 4.29 9.51
N THR A 211 -15.70 5.12 8.47
CA THR A 211 -16.90 5.90 8.10
C THR A 211 -17.82 5.19 7.12
N ARG A 212 -17.37 4.09 6.51
CA ARG A 212 -18.17 3.23 5.63
C ARG A 212 -18.87 2.12 6.38
N GLU A 213 -18.20 1.55 7.38
CA GLU A 213 -18.71 0.41 8.12
C GLU A 213 -19.85 0.78 9.07
N GLN A 214 -20.86 -0.08 9.17
CA GLN A 214 -21.98 0.15 10.08
C GLN A 214 -21.49 0.12 11.55
N VAL A 215 -22.08 0.96 12.41
CA VAL A 215 -21.77 0.93 13.85
C VAL A 215 -22.95 1.31 14.74
N ARG A 216 -22.99 0.71 15.93
CA ARG A 216 -23.80 1.09 17.09
C ARG A 216 -22.86 1.37 18.25
N GLN A 217 -22.69 2.63 18.60
CA GLN A 217 -21.77 3.10 19.65
C GLN A 217 -22.53 3.64 20.86
N ILE A 218 -21.85 3.63 22.01
CA ILE A 218 -22.36 4.19 23.24
C ILE A 218 -21.27 4.96 23.98
N ILE A 219 -21.65 6.11 24.54
CA ILE A 219 -20.88 6.89 25.51
C ILE A 219 -21.73 6.98 26.77
N THR A 220 -21.22 6.54 27.91
CA THR A 220 -21.89 6.63 29.22
C THR A 220 -21.20 7.66 30.10
N ALA A 221 -21.95 8.35 30.95
CA ALA A 221 -21.42 9.40 31.82
C ALA A 221 -20.61 8.90 33.03
N GLY A 222 -20.73 7.63 33.40
CA GLY A 222 -20.02 7.02 34.52
C GLY A 222 -19.69 5.56 34.27
N GLY A 223 -18.72 5.04 35.02
CA GLY A 223 -18.29 3.66 34.99
C GLY A 223 -19.09 2.77 35.93
N GLU A 224 -18.67 1.52 36.04
CA GLU A 224 -19.36 0.53 36.86
C GLU A 224 -19.41 0.89 38.35
N GLY A 225 -20.63 1.06 38.87
CA GLY A 225 -20.89 1.41 40.27
C GLY A 225 -20.63 2.88 40.62
N GLU A 226 -20.44 3.73 39.61
CA GLU A 226 -20.22 5.17 39.80
C GLU A 226 -21.54 5.94 39.65
N GLU A 227 -21.86 6.79 40.62
CA GLU A 227 -22.97 7.74 40.50
C GLU A 227 -22.56 8.90 39.59
N VAL A 228 -23.51 9.44 38.83
CA VAL A 228 -23.30 10.54 37.89
C VAL A 228 -23.78 11.85 38.52
N LEU A 229 -22.94 12.90 38.48
CA LEU A 229 -23.27 14.19 39.08
C LEU A 229 -24.25 14.99 38.22
N ASP A 230 -25.49 15.12 38.70
CA ASP A 230 -26.54 16.02 38.19
C ASP A 230 -26.38 17.43 38.76
N GLU A 231 -25.16 17.99 38.78
CA GLU A 231 -24.92 19.41 39.12
C GLU A 231 -23.49 19.88 38.84
N GLY A 232 -23.34 21.20 38.73
CA GLY A 232 -22.05 21.89 38.88
C GLY A 232 -21.06 21.68 37.72
N GLY A 233 -21.56 21.31 36.55
CA GLY A 233 -20.81 21.33 35.31
C GLY A 233 -20.76 22.71 34.66
N LEU A 234 -20.18 22.75 33.46
CA LEU A 234 -20.05 23.98 32.67
C LEU A 234 -21.38 24.42 32.09
N TYR A 235 -21.52 25.73 31.83
CA TYR A 235 -22.69 26.34 31.17
C TYR A 235 -24.05 26.08 31.83
N GLY A 236 -24.07 25.72 33.12
CA GLY A 236 -25.32 25.43 33.84
C GLY A 236 -25.86 24.02 33.58
N HIS A 237 -24.98 23.07 33.28
CA HIS A 237 -25.29 21.66 33.01
C HIS A 237 -24.68 20.71 34.05
N SER A 238 -25.02 19.42 33.98
CA SER A 238 -24.30 18.34 34.68
C SER A 238 -22.81 18.31 34.29
N VAL A 239 -21.97 17.67 35.10
CA VAL A 239 -20.52 17.61 34.84
C VAL A 239 -20.22 16.95 33.48
N PHE A 240 -20.90 15.84 33.19
CA PHE A 240 -20.73 15.14 31.92
C PHE A 240 -21.24 15.96 30.75
N THR A 241 -22.47 16.45 30.83
CA THR A 241 -23.09 17.16 29.71
C THR A 241 -22.42 18.50 29.44
N GLY A 242 -21.98 19.21 30.48
CA GLY A 242 -21.19 20.43 30.32
C GLY A 242 -19.91 20.22 29.50
N ARG A 243 -19.19 19.10 29.72
CA ARG A 243 -18.00 18.73 28.93
C ARG A 243 -18.33 18.21 27.54
N PHE A 244 -19.44 17.48 27.38
CA PHE A 244 -19.94 17.06 26.07
C PHE A 244 -20.27 18.27 25.19
N ILE A 245 -21.01 19.24 25.72
CA ILE A 245 -21.31 20.49 25.02
C ILE A 245 -20.04 21.29 24.73
N GLU A 246 -19.09 21.37 25.67
CA GLU A 246 -17.80 22.04 25.45
C GLU A 246 -17.04 21.43 24.27
N ALA A 247 -16.90 20.10 24.24
CA ALA A 247 -16.18 19.39 23.17
C ALA A 247 -16.87 19.61 21.82
N LEU A 248 -18.20 19.53 21.76
CA LEU A 248 -18.96 19.82 20.55
C LEU A 248 -18.86 21.29 20.11
N LYS A 249 -18.76 22.25 21.03
CA LYS A 249 -18.55 23.67 20.73
C LYS A 249 -17.13 23.96 20.22
N ASN A 250 -16.13 23.24 20.70
CA ASN A 250 -14.73 23.45 20.37
C ASN A 250 -14.26 22.64 19.15
N ASN A 251 -15.08 21.72 18.65
CA ASN A 251 -14.82 20.99 17.42
C ASN A 251 -14.78 21.96 16.22
N LYS A 252 -13.63 22.01 15.51
CA LYS A 252 -13.40 22.90 14.36
C LYS A 252 -13.44 22.19 13.01
N GLU A 253 -13.13 20.89 12.98
CA GLU A 253 -13.05 20.11 11.74
C GLU A 253 -14.00 18.92 11.83
N PHE A 254 -13.62 17.89 12.58
CA PHE A 254 -14.48 16.80 12.95
C PHE A 254 -13.98 16.15 14.22
N ILE A 255 -14.85 15.38 14.88
CA ILE A 255 -14.46 14.52 16.00
C ILE A 255 -15.24 13.21 15.90
N THR A 256 -14.55 12.08 16.00
CA THR A 256 -15.19 10.76 16.09
C THR A 256 -15.79 10.54 17.48
N ALA A 257 -16.77 9.65 17.61
CA ALA A 257 -17.37 9.34 18.90
C ALA A 257 -16.36 8.68 19.84
N GLN A 258 -15.42 7.91 19.29
CA GLN A 258 -14.32 7.35 20.06
C GLN A 258 -13.39 8.44 20.62
N GLU A 259 -12.96 9.41 19.80
CA GLU A 259 -12.15 10.56 20.26
C GLU A 259 -12.89 11.41 21.29
N LEU A 260 -14.15 11.72 21.01
CA LEU A 260 -15.02 12.45 21.92
C LEU A 260 -15.14 11.72 23.27
N GLY A 261 -15.37 10.41 23.25
CA GLY A 261 -15.43 9.59 24.45
C GLY A 261 -14.15 9.62 25.28
N MET A 262 -12.98 9.54 24.64
CA MET A 262 -11.67 9.61 25.31
C MET A 262 -11.40 11.01 25.91
N GLU A 263 -11.78 12.07 25.20
CA GLU A 263 -11.69 13.45 25.73
C GLU A 263 -12.58 13.64 26.97
N LEU A 264 -13.81 13.12 26.91
CA LEU A 264 -14.76 13.19 28.02
C LEU A 264 -14.27 12.40 29.23
N GLU A 265 -13.71 11.21 29.03
CA GLU A 265 -13.15 10.40 30.11
C GLU A 265 -12.15 11.21 30.95
N GLN A 266 -11.20 11.88 30.28
CA GLN A 266 -10.16 12.67 30.96
C GLN A 266 -10.74 13.90 31.67
N LYS A 267 -11.55 14.70 30.97
CA LYS A 267 -12.04 15.99 31.49
C LYS A 267 -13.08 15.81 32.60
N VAL A 268 -14.04 14.90 32.43
CA VAL A 268 -15.08 14.64 33.42
C VAL A 268 -14.49 14.04 34.69
N TYR A 269 -13.51 13.12 34.55
CA TYR A 269 -12.80 12.59 35.71
C TYR A 269 -12.11 13.68 36.53
N GLY A 270 -11.43 14.62 35.87
CA GLY A 270 -10.80 15.77 36.52
C GLY A 270 -11.80 16.64 37.30
N ASP A 271 -12.90 17.03 36.65
CA ASP A 271 -13.93 17.88 37.25
C ASP A 271 -14.67 17.20 38.40
N ALA A 272 -15.04 15.94 38.23
CA ALA A 272 -15.68 15.16 39.28
C ALA A 272 -14.74 14.97 40.47
N ARG A 273 -13.45 14.70 40.22
CA ARG A 273 -12.48 14.50 41.29
C ARG A 273 -12.22 15.77 42.10
N ALA A 274 -12.21 16.93 41.45
CA ALA A 274 -12.11 18.22 42.13
C ALA A 274 -13.28 18.47 43.11
N LYS A 275 -14.42 17.81 42.90
CA LYS A 275 -15.60 17.85 43.77
C LYS A 275 -15.65 16.70 44.78
N GLY A 276 -14.58 15.92 44.91
CA GLY A 276 -14.51 14.76 45.80
C GLY A 276 -15.28 13.53 45.29
N HIS A 277 -15.79 13.57 44.07
CA HIS A 277 -16.58 12.50 43.47
C HIS A 277 -15.74 11.64 42.53
N LYS A 278 -16.26 10.48 42.16
CA LYS A 278 -15.63 9.57 41.20
C LYS A 278 -16.62 9.27 40.09
N GLN A 279 -16.34 9.81 38.91
CA GLN A 279 -17.15 9.63 37.73
C GLN A 279 -16.21 9.56 36.52
N ARG A 280 -16.29 8.47 35.77
CA ARG A 280 -15.47 8.22 34.58
C ARG A 280 -16.34 7.79 33.42
N PRO A 281 -16.53 8.66 32.43
CA PRO A 281 -17.19 8.30 31.21
C PRO A 281 -16.55 7.08 30.55
N GLN A 282 -17.36 6.30 29.83
CA GLN A 282 -16.86 5.18 29.05
C GLN A 282 -17.42 5.27 27.62
N VAL A 283 -16.60 4.89 26.65
CA VAL A 283 -17.00 4.79 25.24
C VAL A 283 -16.80 3.36 24.74
N GLY A 284 -17.68 2.90 23.86
CA GLY A 284 -17.42 1.68 23.10
C GLY A 284 -18.53 1.31 22.13
N LYS A 285 -18.45 0.07 21.62
CA LYS A 285 -19.27 -0.42 20.50
C LYS A 285 -20.19 -1.55 20.99
N ILE A 286 -21.48 -1.41 20.68
CA ILE A 286 -22.51 -2.45 20.84
C ILE A 286 -22.42 -3.43 19.67
N TYR A 287 -22.27 -2.90 18.44
CA TYR A 287 -22.18 -3.67 17.21
C TYR A 287 -21.38 -2.90 16.15
N GLY A 288 -20.73 -3.63 15.24
CA GLY A 288 -20.04 -3.07 14.07
C GLY A 288 -18.65 -2.51 14.37
N THR A 289 -17.97 -2.05 13.32
CA THR A 289 -16.56 -1.63 13.35
C THR A 289 -16.36 -0.16 12.98
N GLY A 290 -17.39 0.52 12.47
CA GLY A 290 -17.32 1.94 12.10
C GLY A 290 -17.20 2.90 13.29
N ASP A 291 -17.36 4.19 13.02
CA ASP A 291 -17.34 5.26 14.02
C ASP A 291 -18.28 6.42 13.65
N PHE A 292 -19.11 6.86 14.59
CA PHE A 292 -19.94 8.03 14.44
C PHE A 292 -19.04 9.28 14.45
N VAL A 293 -19.29 10.21 13.53
CA VAL A 293 -18.46 11.40 13.32
C VAL A 293 -19.30 12.66 13.39
N PHE A 294 -18.87 13.61 14.22
CA PHE A 294 -19.44 14.94 14.34
C PHE A 294 -18.68 15.91 13.44
N VAL A 295 -19.39 16.52 12.50
CA VAL A 295 -18.83 17.51 11.56
C VAL A 295 -19.57 18.85 11.72
N PRO A 296 -18.90 19.94 12.11
CA PRO A 296 -19.53 21.25 12.20
C PRO A 296 -19.95 21.79 10.83
N ASP A 297 -21.13 22.41 10.75
CA ASP A 297 -21.61 23.17 9.59
C ASP A 297 -21.06 24.60 9.65
N VAL A 298 -19.88 24.81 9.07
CA VAL A 298 -19.18 26.11 9.14
C VAL A 298 -19.93 27.23 8.43
N GLU A 299 -20.68 26.94 7.37
CA GLU A 299 -21.48 27.94 6.66
C GLU A 299 -22.64 28.41 7.54
N LYS A 300 -23.30 27.46 8.20
CA LYS A 300 -24.36 27.74 9.17
C LYS A 300 -23.83 28.51 10.38
N VAL A 301 -22.68 28.12 10.94
CA VAL A 301 -22.05 28.83 12.06
C VAL A 301 -21.65 30.25 11.65
N SER A 302 -21.07 30.44 10.46
CA SER A 302 -20.74 31.77 9.94
C SER A 302 -21.98 32.64 9.76
N LYS A 303 -23.07 32.08 9.20
CA LYS A 303 -24.32 32.81 8.99
C LYS A 303 -25.00 33.17 10.31
N GLN A 304 -25.01 32.25 11.27
CA GLN A 304 -25.58 32.51 12.60
C GLN A 304 -24.81 33.61 13.33
N ALA A 305 -23.48 33.63 13.24
CA ALA A 305 -22.67 34.69 13.84
C ALA A 305 -22.94 36.06 13.20
N GLU A 306 -23.14 36.09 11.87
CA GLU A 306 -23.54 37.31 11.15
C GLU A 306 -24.96 37.78 11.57
N ASP A 307 -25.92 36.86 11.63
CA ASP A 307 -27.30 37.14 12.07
C ASP A 307 -27.35 37.63 13.54
N GLU A 308 -26.53 37.05 14.43
CA GLU A 308 -26.42 37.46 15.84
C GLU A 308 -25.88 38.89 15.96
N ALA A 309 -24.77 39.19 15.27
CA ALA A 309 -24.22 40.54 15.23
C ALA A 309 -25.23 41.56 14.68
N GLY A 310 -25.96 41.20 13.62
CA GLY A 310 -27.01 42.04 13.04
C GLY A 310 -28.19 42.30 14.00
N LYS A 311 -28.60 41.30 14.78
CA LYS A 311 -29.63 41.47 15.82
C LYS A 311 -29.19 42.42 16.93
N ILE A 312 -27.98 42.26 17.45
CA ILE A 312 -27.46 43.13 18.52
C ILE A 312 -27.33 44.57 18.00
N GLU A 313 -26.89 44.76 16.75
CA GLU A 313 -26.81 46.08 16.11
C GLU A 313 -28.20 46.74 15.99
N ALA A 314 -29.23 45.96 15.65
CA ALA A 314 -30.61 46.44 15.63
C ALA A 314 -31.14 46.82 17.03
N GLU A 315 -30.79 46.06 18.07
CA GLU A 315 -31.12 46.36 19.46
C GLU A 315 -30.45 47.66 19.94
N ILE A 316 -29.17 47.87 19.63
CA ILE A 316 -28.45 49.12 19.93
C ILE A 316 -29.16 50.31 19.28
N LYS A 317 -29.56 50.18 18.01
CA LYS A 317 -30.30 51.22 17.29
C LYS A 317 -31.68 51.50 17.91
N ALA A 318 -32.36 50.48 18.42
CA ALA A 318 -33.62 50.66 19.14
C ALA A 318 -33.41 51.42 20.47
N LEU A 319 -32.34 51.10 21.21
CA LEU A 319 -31.95 51.82 22.44
C LEU A 319 -31.58 53.27 22.15
N GLU A 320 -30.90 53.56 21.03
CA GLU A 320 -30.61 54.94 20.60
C GLU A 320 -31.90 55.75 20.34
N ASN A 321 -32.90 55.15 19.69
CA ASN A 321 -34.18 55.79 19.47
C ASN A 321 -34.92 56.07 20.79
N LEU A 322 -34.92 55.11 21.72
CA LEU A 322 -35.50 55.28 23.05
C LEU A 322 -34.78 56.37 23.84
N LYS A 323 -33.44 56.47 23.71
CA LYS A 323 -32.63 57.53 24.33
C LYS A 323 -33.06 58.91 23.85
N ILE A 324 -33.29 59.07 22.54
CA ILE A 324 -33.77 60.33 21.95
C ILE A 324 -35.16 60.69 22.51
N GLU A 325 -36.06 59.71 22.62
CA GLU A 325 -37.41 59.93 23.15
C GLU A 325 -37.41 60.30 24.64
N ALA A 326 -36.62 59.60 25.46
CA ALA A 326 -36.46 59.90 26.88
C ALA A 326 -35.85 61.30 27.11
N GLY A 327 -34.90 61.70 26.25
CA GLY A 327 -34.33 63.05 26.25
C GLY A 327 -35.37 64.14 25.97
N ARG A 328 -36.31 63.91 25.05
CA ARG A 328 -37.43 64.84 24.81
C ARG A 328 -38.38 64.96 26.01
N ARG A 329 -38.50 63.90 26.81
CA ARG A 329 -39.36 63.85 28.01
C ARG A 329 -38.65 64.31 29.30
N GLN A 330 -37.35 64.65 29.23
CA GLN A 330 -36.51 65.02 30.38
C GLN A 330 -36.48 63.96 31.50
N ASP A 331 -36.60 62.68 31.16
CA ASP A 331 -36.58 61.57 32.12
C ASP A 331 -35.14 61.07 32.36
N GLU A 332 -34.44 61.71 33.30
CA GLU A 332 -33.02 61.43 33.59
C GLU A 332 -32.77 60.02 34.12
N ALA A 333 -33.72 59.42 34.86
CA ALA A 333 -33.56 58.07 35.39
C ALA A 333 -33.57 57.05 34.24
N LYS A 334 -34.52 57.18 33.32
CA LYS A 334 -34.64 56.33 32.14
C LYS A 334 -33.49 56.49 31.15
N LEU A 335 -32.96 57.71 31.01
CA LEU A 335 -31.75 57.98 30.23
C LEU A 335 -30.53 57.19 30.74
N ARG A 336 -30.32 57.13 32.07
CA ARG A 336 -29.21 56.38 32.67
C ARG A 336 -29.37 54.87 32.47
N GLU A 337 -30.59 54.36 32.58
CA GLU A 337 -30.92 52.95 32.33
C GLU A 337 -30.64 52.56 30.87
N ILE A 338 -31.17 53.33 29.91
CA ILE A 338 -30.96 53.09 28.47
C ILE A 338 -29.47 53.17 28.10
N GLU A 339 -28.71 54.11 28.68
CA GLU A 339 -27.26 54.21 28.42
C GLU A 339 -26.50 52.99 28.93
N ARG A 340 -26.87 52.48 30.11
CA ARG A 340 -26.26 51.27 30.66
C ARG A 340 -26.50 50.08 29.75
N ASP A 341 -27.74 49.89 29.33
CA ASP A 341 -28.13 48.78 28.46
C ASP A 341 -27.45 48.90 27.08
N ARG A 342 -27.30 50.12 26.55
CA ARG A 342 -26.57 50.35 25.29
C ARG A 342 -25.10 49.96 25.42
N LEU A 343 -24.42 50.33 26.51
CA LEU A 343 -23.01 49.97 26.73
C LEU A 343 -22.82 48.44 26.87
N VAL A 344 -23.75 47.76 27.52
CA VAL A 344 -23.74 46.28 27.58
C VAL A 344 -23.89 45.70 26.18
N LYS A 345 -24.85 46.19 25.39
CA LYS A 345 -25.09 45.74 24.01
C LYS A 345 -23.91 46.05 23.08
N GLU A 346 -23.23 47.18 23.25
CA GLU A 346 -22.00 47.51 22.51
C GLU A 346 -20.86 46.52 22.82
N ALA A 347 -20.73 46.10 24.08
CA ALA A 347 -19.76 45.07 24.47
C ALA A 347 -20.12 43.69 23.89
N GLU A 348 -21.41 43.32 23.91
CA GLU A 348 -21.93 42.10 23.26
C GLU A 348 -21.66 42.12 21.75
N LEU A 349 -21.94 43.25 21.08
CA LEU A 349 -21.70 43.41 19.65
C LEU A 349 -20.21 43.22 19.31
N LYS A 350 -19.31 43.79 20.13
CA LYS A 350 -17.87 43.62 19.93
C LYS A 350 -17.45 42.15 20.01
N GLN A 351 -18.01 41.39 20.95
CA GLN A 351 -17.75 39.95 21.04
C GLN A 351 -18.36 39.18 19.86
N ALA A 352 -19.59 39.51 19.46
CA ALA A 352 -20.26 38.90 18.33
C ALA A 352 -19.48 39.12 17.01
N ARG A 353 -18.99 40.35 16.77
CA ARG A 353 -18.15 40.66 15.59
C ARG A 353 -16.84 39.87 15.55
N LEU A 354 -16.20 39.63 16.70
CA LEU A 354 -15.01 38.78 16.76
C LEU A 354 -15.33 37.32 16.42
N ARG A 355 -16.48 36.81 16.87
CA ARG A 355 -16.96 35.46 16.52
C ARG A 355 -17.33 35.36 15.04
N GLU A 356 -18.00 36.37 14.49
CA GLU A 356 -18.32 36.49 13.06
C GLU A 356 -17.04 36.46 12.22
N GLU A 357 -16.02 37.26 12.55
CA GLU A 357 -14.75 37.27 11.82
C GLU A 357 -14.03 35.93 11.88
N ALA A 358 -14.00 35.28 13.05
CA ALA A 358 -13.41 33.96 13.22
C ALA A 358 -14.14 32.91 12.37
N ALA A 359 -15.47 32.87 12.46
CA ALA A 359 -16.29 31.93 11.68
C ALA A 359 -16.16 32.15 10.17
N ARG A 360 -16.06 33.41 9.73
CA ARG A 360 -15.84 33.74 8.31
C ARG A 360 -14.48 33.24 7.82
N LYS A 361 -13.41 33.41 8.61
CA LYS A 361 -12.07 32.91 8.28
C LYS A 361 -12.04 31.39 8.19
N ASP A 362 -12.70 30.71 9.14
CA ASP A 362 -12.78 29.24 9.14
C ASP A 362 -13.54 28.74 7.89
N ALA A 363 -14.65 29.38 7.53
CA ALA A 363 -15.41 29.05 6.31
C ALA A 363 -14.61 29.33 5.01
N GLU A 364 -13.84 30.42 4.95
CA GLU A 364 -12.97 30.74 3.81
C GLU A 364 -11.83 29.73 3.67
N LEU A 365 -11.19 29.37 4.78
CA LEU A 365 -10.14 28.37 4.82
C LEU A 365 -10.66 27.01 4.33
N GLN A 366 -11.85 26.61 4.75
CA GLN A 366 -12.48 25.38 4.28
C GLN A 366 -12.70 25.41 2.75
N LYS A 367 -13.26 26.50 2.21
CA LYS A 367 -13.46 26.65 0.76
C LYS A 367 -12.15 26.59 -0.03
N LEU A 368 -11.08 27.18 0.49
CA LEU A 368 -9.76 27.11 -0.14
C LEU A 368 -9.26 25.65 -0.21
N ARG A 369 -9.38 24.92 0.90
CA ARG A 369 -8.95 23.51 0.97
C ARG A 369 -9.80 22.59 0.07
N GLU A 370 -11.10 22.86 -0.06
CA GLU A 370 -11.99 22.17 -1.00
C GLU A 370 -11.58 22.40 -2.46
N ALA A 371 -11.24 23.64 -2.82
CA ALA A 371 -10.80 23.96 -4.17
C ALA A 371 -9.46 23.28 -4.52
N GLU A 372 -8.54 23.19 -3.56
CA GLU A 372 -7.28 22.46 -3.71
C GLU A 372 -7.51 20.95 -3.86
N ALA A 373 -8.43 20.39 -3.07
CA ALA A 373 -8.82 18.99 -3.14
C ALA A 373 -9.33 18.60 -4.52
N LEU A 374 -10.24 19.42 -5.07
CA LEU A 374 -10.85 19.20 -6.37
C LEU A 374 -9.79 19.25 -7.49
N ARG A 375 -8.92 20.26 -7.47
CA ARG A 375 -7.83 20.42 -8.47
C ARG A 375 -6.88 19.23 -8.48
N SER A 376 -6.53 18.71 -7.31
CA SER A 376 -5.65 17.56 -7.22
C SER A 376 -6.33 16.27 -7.71
N ALA A 377 -7.59 16.05 -7.34
CA ALA A 377 -8.36 14.90 -7.83
C ALA A 377 -8.49 14.91 -9.37
N GLU A 378 -8.75 16.08 -9.96
CA GLU A 378 -8.78 16.26 -11.41
C GLU A 378 -7.42 15.98 -12.06
N GLY A 379 -6.34 16.49 -11.49
CA GLY A 379 -4.97 16.25 -11.96
C GLY A 379 -4.59 14.76 -11.96
N GLN A 380 -4.95 14.03 -10.91
CA GLN A 380 -4.71 12.58 -10.82
C GLN A 380 -5.52 11.79 -11.84
N LYS A 381 -6.80 12.16 -12.03
CA LYS A 381 -7.67 11.52 -13.03
C LYS A 381 -7.13 11.71 -14.44
N GLN A 382 -6.58 12.88 -14.74
CA GLN A 382 -5.96 13.18 -16.02
C GLN A 382 -4.68 12.36 -16.25
N GLN A 383 -3.79 12.29 -15.25
CA GLN A 383 -2.56 11.48 -15.34
C GLN A 383 -2.86 9.99 -15.52
N GLU A 384 -3.87 9.46 -14.83
CA GLU A 384 -4.25 8.04 -14.98
C GLU A 384 -4.83 7.75 -16.36
N LYS A 385 -5.65 8.67 -16.89
CA LYS A 385 -6.17 8.58 -18.25
C LYS A 385 -5.03 8.54 -19.29
N GLU A 386 -4.04 9.41 -19.15
CA GLU A 386 -2.89 9.46 -20.07
C GLU A 386 -2.06 8.16 -20.06
N LYS A 387 -1.85 7.56 -18.88
CA LYS A 387 -1.17 6.25 -18.76
C LYS A 387 -1.93 5.15 -19.49
N ILE A 388 -3.25 5.08 -19.30
CA ILE A 388 -4.11 4.07 -19.93
C ILE A 388 -4.10 4.23 -21.45
N GLU A 389 -4.24 5.46 -21.95
CA GLU A 389 -4.21 5.75 -23.39
C GLU A 389 -2.85 5.39 -24.01
N ARG A 390 -1.74 5.67 -23.31
CA ARG A 390 -0.39 5.34 -23.77
C ARG A 390 -0.13 3.84 -23.84
N LEU A 391 -0.53 3.09 -22.80
CA LEU A 391 -0.46 1.63 -22.79
C LEU A 391 -1.30 1.01 -23.91
N ALA A 392 -2.51 1.53 -24.14
CA ALA A 392 -3.37 1.09 -25.24
C ALA A 392 -2.73 1.34 -26.62
N TYR A 393 -2.10 2.50 -26.80
CA TYR A 393 -1.37 2.82 -28.02
C TYR A 393 -0.20 1.85 -28.28
N LEU A 394 0.59 1.52 -27.25
CA LEU A 394 1.69 0.56 -27.38
C LEU A 394 1.19 -0.85 -27.76
N LYS A 395 0.09 -1.31 -27.16
CA LYS A 395 -0.56 -2.58 -27.55
C LYS A 395 -1.01 -2.57 -29.00
N GLN A 396 -1.56 -1.45 -29.48
CA GLN A 396 -1.95 -1.30 -30.88
C GLN A 396 -0.76 -1.34 -31.83
N GLN A 397 0.34 -0.66 -31.47
CA GLN A 397 1.59 -0.69 -32.24
C GLN A 397 2.20 -2.09 -32.30
N SER A 398 2.25 -2.80 -31.18
CA SER A 398 2.68 -4.21 -31.14
C SER A 398 1.81 -5.09 -32.05
N LYS A 399 0.48 -4.90 -32.04
CA LYS A 399 -0.43 -5.64 -32.92
C LYS A 399 -0.18 -5.36 -34.41
N LYS A 400 0.10 -4.11 -34.78
CA LYS A 400 0.45 -3.75 -36.17
C LYS A 400 1.76 -4.40 -36.61
N MET A 401 2.80 -4.31 -35.79
CA MET A 401 4.10 -4.92 -36.09
C MET A 401 4.01 -6.44 -36.23
N LYS A 402 3.16 -7.10 -35.42
CA LYS A 402 2.84 -8.53 -35.56
C LYS A 402 2.12 -8.86 -36.87
N ALA A 403 1.19 -8.02 -37.31
CA ALA A 403 0.46 -8.24 -38.57
C ALA A 403 1.37 -8.08 -39.81
N GLU A 404 2.35 -7.17 -39.77
CA GLU A 404 3.36 -6.99 -40.84
C GLU A 404 4.35 -8.16 -40.95
N LEU A 405 4.45 -9.01 -39.92
CA LEU A 405 5.29 -10.20 -39.94
C LEU A 405 4.68 -11.33 -40.83
N GLY A 406 3.35 -11.36 -40.99
CA GLY A 406 2.65 -12.41 -41.72
C GLY A 406 2.35 -13.67 -40.89
N SER A 407 1.69 -14.67 -41.49
CA SER A 407 1.39 -15.99 -40.88
C SER A 407 2.60 -16.92 -40.99
N PRO A 408 2.84 -17.84 -40.02
CA PRO A 408 3.99 -18.73 -40.03
C PRO A 408 3.93 -19.69 -41.22
N SER A 409 4.65 -19.39 -42.30
CA SER A 409 5.08 -20.44 -43.20
C SER A 409 6.21 -21.17 -42.49
N ALA A 410 6.01 -22.46 -42.17
CA ALA A 410 7.08 -23.36 -41.77
C ALA A 410 8.31 -23.07 -42.64
N ALA A 411 9.47 -22.81 -42.03
CA ALA A 411 10.65 -22.34 -42.74
C ALA A 411 10.92 -23.21 -43.97
N LEU A 412 10.85 -22.62 -45.17
CA LEU A 412 11.00 -23.32 -46.44
C LEU A 412 12.50 -23.51 -46.81
N GLY A 413 13.43 -23.22 -45.90
CA GLY A 413 14.87 -23.43 -46.04
C GLY A 413 15.70 -22.75 -44.95
N LEU A 414 17.00 -23.10 -44.88
CA LEU A 414 17.95 -22.68 -43.84
C LEU A 414 18.16 -21.15 -43.80
N ASP A 415 18.37 -20.51 -44.96
CA ASP A 415 18.54 -19.05 -45.06
C ASP A 415 17.32 -18.27 -44.54
N GLN A 416 16.12 -18.80 -44.81
CA GLN A 416 14.87 -18.16 -44.42
C GLN A 416 14.64 -18.27 -42.92
N ALA A 417 14.98 -19.42 -42.31
CA ALA A 417 14.94 -19.59 -40.86
C ALA A 417 15.88 -18.61 -40.15
N GLN A 418 17.11 -18.44 -40.65
CA GLN A 418 18.07 -17.49 -40.08
C GLN A 418 17.59 -16.03 -40.18
N ALA A 419 17.08 -15.64 -41.34
CA ALA A 419 16.54 -14.29 -41.56
C ALA A 419 15.34 -14.01 -40.64
N GLU A 420 14.47 -15.01 -40.45
CA GLU A 420 13.29 -14.88 -39.60
C GLU A 420 13.66 -14.77 -38.11
N ILE A 421 14.63 -15.55 -37.61
CA ILE A 421 15.13 -15.40 -36.22
C ILE A 421 15.68 -14.00 -35.98
N LYS A 422 16.49 -13.45 -36.91
CA LYS A 422 17.01 -12.09 -36.82
C LYS A 422 15.89 -11.04 -36.78
N ARG A 423 14.84 -11.24 -37.59
CA ARG A 423 13.67 -10.36 -37.63
C ARG A 423 12.86 -10.42 -36.34
N LEU A 424 12.61 -11.62 -35.82
CA LEU A 424 11.92 -11.85 -34.54
C LEU A 424 12.69 -11.20 -33.38
N ASN A 425 14.01 -11.41 -33.31
CA ASN A 425 14.86 -10.79 -32.28
C ASN A 425 14.81 -9.25 -32.33
N GLY A 426 14.86 -8.66 -33.53
CA GLY A 426 14.74 -7.21 -33.70
C GLY A 426 13.39 -6.67 -33.23
N LEU A 427 12.29 -7.39 -33.52
CA LEU A 427 10.95 -6.99 -33.09
C LEU A 427 10.76 -7.15 -31.57
N ILE A 428 11.20 -8.27 -31.00
CA ILE A 428 11.18 -8.52 -29.55
C ILE A 428 11.96 -7.42 -28.83
N ALA A 429 13.16 -7.07 -29.30
CA ALA A 429 13.97 -6.00 -28.73
C ALA A 429 13.26 -4.63 -28.78
N LYS A 430 12.59 -4.31 -29.89
CA LYS A 430 11.84 -3.05 -30.04
C LYS A 430 10.64 -2.98 -29.09
N ILE A 431 9.82 -4.03 -29.02
CA ILE A 431 8.67 -4.10 -28.11
C ILE A 431 9.14 -3.99 -26.65
N ASN A 432 10.21 -4.71 -26.29
CA ASN A 432 10.83 -4.60 -24.97
C ASN A 432 11.28 -3.16 -24.66
N GLY A 433 11.96 -2.50 -25.60
CA GLY A 433 12.41 -1.12 -25.45
C GLY A 433 11.26 -0.14 -25.20
N ASP A 434 10.18 -0.24 -25.99
CA ASP A 434 9.02 0.64 -25.88
C ASP A 434 8.29 0.48 -24.53
N PHE A 435 8.06 -0.76 -24.10
CA PHE A 435 7.41 -1.05 -22.82
C PHE A 435 8.29 -0.69 -21.62
N ASN A 436 9.60 -0.97 -21.67
CA ASN A 436 10.53 -0.58 -20.61
C ASN A 436 10.66 0.95 -20.51
N GLY A 437 10.68 1.66 -21.63
CA GLY A 437 10.69 3.12 -21.64
C GLY A 437 9.44 3.72 -21.00
N GLU A 438 8.27 3.12 -21.23
CA GLU A 438 7.03 3.52 -20.57
C GLU A 438 7.00 3.18 -19.08
N MET A 439 7.47 1.98 -18.70
CA MET A 439 7.62 1.58 -17.30
C MET A 439 8.51 2.57 -16.53
N GLU A 440 9.66 2.94 -17.07
CA GLU A 440 10.56 3.89 -16.40
C GLU A 440 9.97 5.29 -16.30
N LYS A 441 9.19 5.75 -17.27
CA LYS A 441 8.45 7.02 -17.15
C LYS A 441 7.43 6.99 -16.00
N GLN A 442 6.66 5.91 -15.91
CA GLN A 442 5.68 5.76 -14.83
C GLN A 442 6.35 5.67 -13.46
N ARG A 443 7.46 4.91 -13.35
CA ARG A 443 8.26 4.83 -12.12
C ARG A 443 8.90 6.17 -11.76
N ALA A 444 9.41 6.93 -12.73
CA ALA A 444 10.00 8.25 -12.51
C ALA A 444 8.98 9.26 -11.98
N SER A 445 7.76 9.25 -12.50
CA SER A 445 6.66 10.10 -12.02
C SER A 445 6.35 9.83 -10.54
N ILE A 446 6.18 8.56 -10.16
CA ILE A 446 5.92 8.19 -8.76
C ILE A 446 7.13 8.48 -7.87
N ARG A 447 8.35 8.19 -8.34
CA ARG A 447 9.58 8.52 -7.61
C ARG A 447 9.66 10.02 -7.31
N GLY A 448 9.41 10.89 -8.30
CA GLY A 448 9.43 12.34 -8.09
C GLY A 448 8.40 12.80 -7.04
N TYR A 449 7.21 12.22 -7.04
CA TYR A 449 6.16 12.51 -6.06
C TYR A 449 6.55 12.10 -4.63
N TYR A 450 7.06 10.88 -4.44
CA TYR A 450 7.46 10.39 -3.12
C TYR A 450 8.76 11.02 -2.63
N GLN A 451 9.73 11.27 -3.51
CA GLN A 451 11.01 11.87 -3.14
C GLN A 451 10.82 13.24 -2.51
N GLY A 452 9.98 14.10 -3.10
CA GLY A 452 9.72 15.42 -2.53
C GLY A 452 9.05 15.40 -1.14
N LYS A 453 8.39 14.29 -0.76
CA LYS A 453 7.85 14.10 0.60
C LYS A 453 8.89 13.55 1.55
N ILE A 454 9.64 12.54 1.10
CA ILE A 454 10.74 11.96 1.87
C ILE A 454 11.72 13.07 2.25
N ASP A 455 12.12 13.91 1.29
CA ASP A 455 13.02 15.05 1.52
C ASP A 455 12.46 16.02 2.58
N LYS A 456 11.14 16.29 2.55
CA LYS A 456 10.48 17.17 3.53
C LYS A 456 10.45 16.57 4.93
N VAL A 457 10.16 15.27 5.04
CA VAL A 457 10.09 14.56 6.31
C VAL A 457 11.49 14.39 6.90
N GLU A 458 12.49 14.09 6.07
CA GLU A 458 13.90 13.96 6.50
C GLU A 458 14.54 15.33 6.83
N ALA A 459 14.05 16.42 6.24
CA ALA A 459 14.46 17.79 6.57
C ALA A 459 13.90 18.25 7.93
N GLN A 460 14.39 17.64 9.00
CA GLN A 460 14.04 18.01 10.37
C GLN A 460 14.87 19.20 10.85
N PRO A 461 14.24 20.26 11.40
CA PRO A 461 14.98 21.38 11.98
C PRO A 461 15.77 20.93 13.22
N SER A 462 16.90 21.59 13.45
CA SER A 462 17.71 21.42 14.66
C SER A 462 16.89 21.66 15.92
N ARG A 463 17.23 20.96 17.01
CA ARG A 463 16.55 21.07 18.31
C ARG A 463 16.42 22.53 18.77
N ASP A 464 15.21 22.90 19.19
CA ASP A 464 14.98 24.19 19.86
C ASP A 464 15.32 24.07 21.35
N MET A 465 16.44 24.67 21.77
CA MET A 465 16.90 24.58 23.16
C MET A 465 16.04 25.35 24.17
N MET A 466 15.16 26.27 23.73
CA MET A 466 14.30 27.05 24.63
C MET A 466 12.96 26.37 24.92
N PHE A 467 12.43 25.58 23.97
CA PHE A 467 11.07 25.06 24.04
C PHE A 467 10.94 23.54 23.84
N GLU A 468 12.03 22.82 23.55
CA GLU A 468 12.03 21.36 23.29
C GLU A 468 13.05 20.63 24.19
N THR A 469 12.62 19.61 24.93
CA THR A 469 13.55 18.76 25.69
C THR A 469 14.33 17.82 24.75
N GLU A 470 15.42 17.22 25.23
CA GLU A 470 16.19 16.25 24.42
C GLU A 470 15.36 15.00 24.10
N ALA A 471 14.49 14.59 25.02
CA ALA A 471 13.58 13.47 24.82
C ALA A 471 12.51 13.80 23.76
N ASP A 472 11.95 15.01 23.78
CA ASP A 472 10.97 15.45 22.77
C ASP A 472 11.60 15.51 21.38
N TYR A 473 12.81 16.06 21.27
CA TYR A 473 13.58 16.10 20.04
C TYR A 473 13.84 14.70 19.48
N ASN A 474 14.34 13.78 20.32
CA ASN A 474 14.62 12.41 19.90
C ASN A 474 13.35 11.68 19.46
N THR A 475 12.22 11.93 20.13
CA THR A 475 10.91 11.39 19.76
C THR A 475 10.47 11.90 18.39
N ARG A 476 10.57 13.22 18.14
CA ARG A 476 10.26 13.83 16.85
C ARG A 476 11.13 13.28 15.72
N ILE A 477 12.45 13.16 15.92
CA ILE A 477 13.37 12.59 14.92
C ILE A 477 13.04 11.12 14.66
N SER A 478 12.71 10.36 15.70
CA SER A 478 12.28 8.96 15.57
C SER A 478 10.99 8.81 14.77
N GLN A 479 9.99 9.67 15.03
CA GLN A 479 8.73 9.70 14.28
C GLN A 479 8.94 10.08 12.82
N ALA A 480 9.75 11.12 12.54
CA ALA A 480 10.08 11.52 11.18
C ALA A 480 10.79 10.40 10.41
N LYS A 481 11.71 9.68 11.07
CA LYS A 481 12.38 8.52 10.46
C LYS A 481 11.39 7.40 10.14
N GLN A 482 10.49 7.08 11.06
CA GLN A 482 9.46 6.07 10.84
C GLN A 482 8.51 6.46 9.69
N GLU A 483 8.13 7.74 9.60
CA GLU A 483 7.32 8.27 8.49
C GLU A 483 8.07 8.18 7.16
N ALA A 484 9.36 8.53 7.12
CA ALA A 484 10.18 8.38 5.93
C ALA A 484 10.31 6.91 5.48
N ASP A 485 10.45 5.97 6.41
CA ASP A 485 10.51 4.53 6.12
C ASP A 485 9.17 4.01 5.56
N ILE A 486 8.04 4.50 6.06
CA ILE A 486 6.71 4.20 5.50
C ILE A 486 6.60 4.72 4.07
N LEU A 487 6.98 5.98 3.82
CA LEU A 487 6.95 6.58 2.49
C LEU A 487 7.84 5.82 1.49
N LYS A 488 9.02 5.35 1.93
CA LYS A 488 9.93 4.52 1.12
C LYS A 488 9.32 3.15 0.80
N SER A 489 8.65 2.53 1.78
CA SER A 489 7.95 1.27 1.60
C SER A 489 6.78 1.39 0.60
N GLU A 490 5.99 2.45 0.72
CA GLU A 490 4.90 2.74 -0.23
C GLU A 490 5.40 2.99 -1.65
N LEU A 491 6.47 3.78 -1.80
CA LEU A 491 7.14 3.99 -3.08
C LEU A 491 7.58 2.65 -3.70
N ALA A 492 8.21 1.78 -2.92
CA ALA A 492 8.65 0.46 -3.37
C ALA A 492 7.46 -0.42 -3.81
N LYS A 493 6.38 -0.42 -3.02
CA LYS A 493 5.15 -1.16 -3.33
C LYS A 493 4.52 -0.68 -4.64
N GLN A 494 4.31 0.63 -4.80
CA GLN A 494 3.70 1.17 -6.03
C GLN A 494 4.58 0.96 -7.26
N ALA A 495 5.90 1.09 -7.11
CA ALA A 495 6.83 0.79 -8.19
C ALA A 495 6.75 -0.68 -8.63
N SER A 496 6.62 -1.61 -7.67
CA SER A 496 6.45 -3.04 -7.94
C SER A 496 5.12 -3.36 -8.63
N GLU A 497 4.02 -2.72 -8.22
CA GLU A 497 2.71 -2.91 -8.85
C GLU A 497 2.70 -2.43 -10.32
N ILE A 498 3.35 -1.31 -10.62
CA ILE A 498 3.54 -0.82 -12.00
C ILE A 498 4.35 -1.84 -12.79
N GLU A 499 5.49 -2.27 -12.25
CA GLU A 499 6.37 -3.22 -12.91
C GLU A 499 5.64 -4.53 -13.23
N ALA A 500 4.87 -5.07 -12.29
CA ALA A 500 4.08 -6.28 -12.48
C ALA A 500 3.04 -6.12 -13.60
N LYS A 501 2.29 -5.00 -13.64
CA LYS A 501 1.29 -4.73 -14.67
C LYS A 501 1.89 -4.59 -16.06
N VAL A 502 2.95 -3.78 -16.19
CA VAL A 502 3.60 -3.53 -17.48
C VAL A 502 4.29 -4.82 -17.98
N LYS A 503 4.93 -5.60 -17.10
CA LYS A 503 5.51 -6.90 -17.46
C LYS A 503 4.46 -7.92 -17.89
N ALA A 504 3.31 -7.98 -17.23
CA ALA A 504 2.23 -8.88 -17.64
C ALA A 504 1.71 -8.54 -19.05
N ASP A 505 1.52 -7.24 -19.33
CA ASP A 505 1.10 -6.78 -20.65
C ASP A 505 2.17 -7.06 -21.73
N LEU A 506 3.45 -6.82 -21.41
CA LEU A 506 4.59 -7.10 -22.26
C LEU A 506 4.69 -8.60 -22.60
N ALA A 507 4.59 -9.47 -21.58
CA ALA A 507 4.60 -10.91 -21.77
C ALA A 507 3.49 -11.37 -22.73
N GLY A 508 2.27 -10.84 -22.54
CA GLY A 508 1.15 -11.11 -23.44
C GLY A 508 1.39 -10.61 -24.88
N GLN A 509 2.17 -9.54 -25.07
CA GLN A 509 2.53 -9.07 -26.41
C GLN A 509 3.60 -9.94 -27.10
N LEU A 510 4.56 -10.45 -26.33
CA LEU A 510 5.71 -11.21 -26.82
C LEU A 510 5.45 -12.71 -27.01
N GLN A 511 4.48 -13.28 -26.28
CA GLN A 511 4.24 -14.73 -26.25
C GLN A 511 4.23 -15.39 -27.64
N ALA A 512 3.43 -14.86 -28.57
CA ALA A 512 3.32 -15.43 -29.91
C ALA A 512 4.64 -15.35 -30.72
N LEU A 513 5.44 -14.30 -30.51
CA LEU A 513 6.73 -14.12 -31.17
C LEU A 513 7.78 -15.09 -30.61
N GLU A 514 7.79 -15.26 -29.30
CA GLU A 514 8.66 -16.23 -28.60
C GLU A 514 8.28 -17.67 -28.95
N ASP A 515 6.98 -17.98 -29.04
CA ASP A 515 6.49 -19.30 -29.48
C ASP A 515 6.92 -19.61 -30.92
N GLN A 516 6.81 -18.62 -31.82
CA GLN A 516 7.27 -18.75 -33.20
C GLN A 516 8.79 -18.94 -33.27
N LYS A 517 9.56 -18.14 -32.52
CA LYS A 517 11.02 -18.29 -32.42
C LYS A 517 11.38 -19.68 -31.90
N ALA A 518 10.77 -20.13 -30.82
CA ALA A 518 10.99 -21.45 -30.23
C ALA A 518 10.65 -22.59 -31.20
N ALA A 519 9.62 -22.41 -32.05
CA ALA A 519 9.29 -23.39 -33.08
C ALA A 519 10.39 -23.50 -34.15
N ILE A 520 11.01 -22.38 -34.56
CA ILE A 520 12.13 -22.39 -35.53
C ILE A 520 13.39 -22.99 -34.89
N LEU A 521 13.70 -22.64 -33.64
CA LEU A 521 14.88 -23.15 -32.93
C LEU A 521 14.85 -24.67 -32.71
N LYS A 522 13.66 -25.28 -32.68
CA LYS A 522 13.48 -26.74 -32.58
C LYS A 522 13.58 -27.47 -33.92
N GLN A 523 13.61 -26.77 -35.05
CA GLN A 523 13.70 -27.40 -36.36
C GLN A 523 15.13 -27.81 -36.65
N GLU A 524 15.28 -29.03 -37.16
CA GLU A 524 16.53 -29.55 -37.69
C GLU A 524 16.53 -29.46 -39.21
N PHE A 525 17.59 -28.89 -39.77
CA PHE A 525 17.76 -28.73 -41.20
C PHE A 525 18.85 -29.69 -41.68
N GLN A 526 18.51 -30.53 -42.66
CA GLN A 526 19.45 -31.48 -43.24
C GLN A 526 20.46 -30.75 -44.13
N LEU A 527 21.74 -31.03 -43.94
CA LEU A 527 22.82 -30.45 -44.73
C LEU A 527 22.88 -31.11 -46.12
N GLY A 528 22.84 -30.29 -47.18
CA GLY A 528 23.07 -30.73 -48.55
C GLY A 528 24.55 -30.60 -48.97
N PRO A 529 24.97 -31.27 -50.06
CA PRO A 529 26.36 -31.21 -50.55
C PRO A 529 26.83 -29.81 -50.96
N LYS A 530 25.90 -28.90 -51.28
CA LYS A 530 26.19 -27.54 -51.75
C LYS A 530 26.29 -26.53 -50.61
N ASP A 531 25.90 -26.92 -49.41
CA ASP A 531 25.78 -26.02 -48.25
C ASP A 531 27.10 -25.92 -47.47
N ILE A 532 28.11 -26.73 -47.83
CA ILE A 532 29.37 -26.91 -47.13
C ILE A 532 30.55 -26.63 -48.05
N ILE A 533 31.46 -25.76 -47.59
CA ILE A 533 32.77 -25.54 -48.23
C ILE A 533 33.85 -26.17 -47.35
N TRP A 534 34.63 -27.09 -47.93
CA TRP A 534 35.70 -27.82 -47.24
C TRP A 534 37.06 -27.15 -47.39
N LYS A 535 37.83 -27.14 -46.30
CA LYS A 535 39.25 -26.83 -46.31
C LYS A 535 40.01 -27.82 -45.44
N PHE A 536 40.66 -28.80 -46.07
CA PHE A 536 41.54 -29.74 -45.40
C PHE A 536 42.80 -29.02 -44.93
N GLU A 537 43.07 -29.00 -43.64
CA GLU A 537 44.18 -28.23 -43.07
C GLU A 537 45.41 -29.09 -42.81
N LYS A 538 45.24 -30.18 -42.07
CA LYS A 538 46.34 -31.03 -41.63
C LYS A 538 45.86 -32.46 -41.41
N TYR A 539 46.69 -33.44 -41.76
CA TYR A 539 46.51 -34.84 -41.38
C TYR A 539 47.57 -35.24 -40.35
N ASP A 540 47.14 -35.94 -39.29
CA ASP A 540 48.04 -36.58 -38.34
C ASP A 540 48.11 -38.08 -38.64
N PRO A 541 49.26 -38.59 -39.15
CA PRO A 541 49.44 -40.00 -39.44
C PRO A 541 49.55 -40.90 -38.22
N GLU A 542 49.87 -40.38 -37.02
CA GLU A 542 49.98 -41.17 -35.79
C GLU A 542 48.59 -41.44 -35.20
N SER A 543 47.74 -40.42 -35.21
CA SER A 543 46.36 -40.50 -34.68
C SER A 543 45.31 -40.85 -35.75
N GLU A 544 45.70 -40.95 -37.02
CA GLU A 544 44.84 -41.16 -38.19
C GLU A 544 43.66 -40.17 -38.30
N ILE A 545 43.91 -38.88 -38.07
CA ILE A 545 42.88 -37.83 -38.03
C ILE A 545 43.19 -36.69 -39.01
N PHE A 546 42.18 -36.27 -39.78
CA PHE A 546 42.17 -34.99 -40.49
C PHE A 546 41.59 -33.89 -39.63
N ARG A 547 42.29 -32.75 -39.58
CA ARG A 547 41.72 -31.47 -39.21
C ARG A 547 41.19 -30.77 -40.45
N ILE A 548 39.90 -30.48 -40.48
CA ILE A 548 39.20 -29.88 -41.61
C ILE A 548 38.43 -28.66 -41.11
N SER A 549 38.50 -27.57 -41.84
CA SER A 549 37.64 -26.40 -41.64
C SER A 549 36.46 -26.48 -42.60
N ILE A 550 35.25 -26.33 -42.08
CA ILE A 550 34.00 -26.31 -42.81
C ILE A 550 33.44 -24.89 -42.75
N THR A 551 33.10 -24.30 -43.88
CA THR A 551 32.37 -23.03 -43.93
C THR A 551 30.93 -23.26 -44.36
N MET A 552 29.98 -22.79 -43.55
CA MET A 552 28.53 -22.80 -43.81
C MET A 552 27.95 -21.47 -43.31
N PHE A 553 27.11 -20.79 -44.11
CA PHE A 553 26.43 -19.54 -43.72
C PHE A 553 27.34 -18.44 -43.14
N ASN A 554 28.53 -18.28 -43.72
CA ASN A 554 29.59 -17.36 -43.25
C ASN A 554 30.15 -17.67 -41.84
N GLU A 555 29.84 -18.82 -41.27
CA GLU A 555 30.45 -19.35 -40.06
C GLU A 555 31.46 -20.46 -40.41
N VAL A 556 32.56 -20.53 -39.66
CA VAL A 556 33.62 -21.52 -39.86
C VAL A 556 33.67 -22.47 -38.66
N PHE A 557 33.47 -23.75 -38.94
CA PHE A 557 33.56 -24.84 -37.97
C PHE A 557 34.84 -25.62 -38.19
N ILE A 558 35.49 -26.06 -37.12
CA ILE A 558 36.64 -26.96 -37.21
C ILE A 558 36.16 -28.36 -36.83
N VAL A 559 36.46 -29.34 -37.68
CA VAL A 559 36.09 -30.73 -37.47
C VAL A 559 37.31 -31.65 -37.59
N TRP A 560 37.27 -32.73 -36.83
CA TRP A 560 38.29 -33.76 -36.76
C TRP A 560 37.71 -35.07 -37.28
N VAL A 561 38.24 -35.58 -38.38
CA VAL A 561 37.70 -36.76 -39.05
C VAL A 561 38.69 -37.92 -38.96
N PRO A 562 38.31 -39.05 -38.33
CA PRO A 562 39.18 -40.22 -38.25
C PRO A 562 39.21 -40.95 -39.60
N VAL A 563 40.25 -40.71 -40.40
CA VAL A 563 40.40 -41.33 -41.72
C VAL A 563 41.65 -42.22 -41.71
N PRO A 564 41.53 -43.52 -42.03
CA PRO A 564 42.68 -44.42 -42.08
C PRO A 564 43.77 -43.93 -43.04
N LYS A 565 45.04 -44.13 -42.67
CA LYS A 565 46.21 -43.66 -43.44
C LYS A 565 46.21 -44.10 -44.90
N LYS A 566 45.64 -45.28 -45.19
CA LYS A 566 45.51 -45.82 -46.55
C LYS A 566 44.60 -44.98 -47.47
N LYS A 567 43.61 -44.29 -46.90
CA LYS A 567 42.61 -43.48 -47.62
C LYS A 567 42.87 -41.98 -47.53
N ALA A 568 43.72 -41.56 -46.59
CA ALA A 568 43.94 -40.14 -46.31
C ALA A 568 44.43 -39.34 -47.53
N LYS A 569 45.39 -39.87 -48.29
CA LYS A 569 45.91 -39.20 -49.48
C LYS A 569 44.85 -39.01 -50.57
N GLU A 570 43.96 -39.99 -50.74
CA GLU A 570 42.89 -39.97 -51.73
C GLU A 570 41.86 -38.89 -51.42
N TYR A 571 41.39 -38.83 -50.16
CA TYR A 571 40.41 -37.83 -49.74
C TYR A 571 41.00 -36.41 -49.68
N TYR A 572 42.29 -36.26 -49.36
CA TYR A 572 42.94 -34.95 -49.41
C TYR A 572 43.01 -34.39 -50.85
N GLN A 573 43.26 -35.27 -51.83
CA GLN A 573 43.34 -34.89 -53.25
C GLN A 573 41.96 -34.74 -53.89
N ASN A 574 40.96 -35.46 -53.39
CA ASN A 574 39.59 -35.43 -53.89
C ASN A 574 38.59 -35.23 -52.72
N PRO A 575 38.50 -34.01 -52.15
CA PRO A 575 37.60 -33.70 -51.04
C PRO A 575 36.13 -34.04 -51.31
N ASP A 576 35.69 -33.89 -52.56
CA ASP A 576 34.30 -34.13 -52.99
C ASP A 576 33.86 -35.61 -52.87
N LEU A 577 34.80 -36.53 -52.63
CA LEU A 577 34.48 -37.94 -52.34
C LEU A 577 33.82 -38.14 -50.96
N LEU A 578 33.93 -37.17 -50.06
CA LEU A 578 33.30 -37.21 -48.74
C LEU A 578 31.99 -36.44 -48.75
N ILE A 579 30.89 -37.16 -48.58
CA ILE A 579 29.55 -36.56 -48.51
C ILE A 579 29.21 -36.34 -47.03
N ALA A 580 28.99 -35.09 -46.66
CA ALA A 580 28.48 -34.74 -45.34
C ALA A 580 27.01 -35.13 -45.19
N GLN A 581 26.71 -35.73 -44.04
CA GLN A 581 25.38 -36.07 -43.56
C GLN A 581 25.28 -35.57 -42.13
N GLY A 582 24.39 -34.62 -41.89
CA GLY A 582 24.20 -34.03 -40.58
C GLY A 582 23.01 -33.10 -40.55
N ALA A 583 22.54 -32.81 -39.35
CA ALA A 583 21.51 -31.82 -39.10
C ALA A 583 22.12 -30.60 -38.39
N VAL A 584 21.66 -29.42 -38.78
CA VAL A 584 21.93 -28.18 -38.06
C VAL A 584 20.66 -27.62 -37.44
N SER A 585 20.82 -26.94 -36.32
CA SER A 585 19.79 -26.14 -35.67
C SER A 585 20.30 -24.71 -35.49
N PHE A 586 19.41 -23.79 -35.15
CA PHE A 586 19.79 -22.41 -34.88
C PHE A 586 19.96 -22.15 -33.37
N THR A 587 20.86 -21.23 -33.04
CA THR A 587 20.99 -20.65 -31.71
C THR A 587 20.06 -19.45 -31.55
N ASP A 588 19.86 -19.01 -30.31
CA ASP A 588 18.89 -17.95 -29.95
C ASP A 588 19.17 -16.60 -30.65
N ASP A 589 20.45 -16.31 -30.93
CA ASP A 589 20.94 -15.13 -31.64
C ASP A 589 20.90 -15.26 -33.17
N GLY A 590 20.50 -16.43 -33.69
CA GLY A 590 20.46 -16.72 -35.13
C GLY A 590 21.79 -17.21 -35.72
N GLY A 591 22.73 -17.65 -34.87
CA GLY A 591 23.88 -18.45 -35.27
C GLY A 591 23.52 -19.91 -35.51
N ILE A 592 24.47 -20.72 -35.98
CA ILE A 592 24.23 -22.14 -36.30
C ILE A 592 24.89 -23.04 -35.27
N SER A 593 24.15 -24.05 -34.83
CA SER A 593 24.65 -25.14 -34.01
C SER A 593 24.66 -26.44 -34.82
N LEU A 594 25.81 -27.12 -34.82
CA LEU A 594 26.01 -28.40 -35.49
C LEU A 594 26.11 -29.50 -34.43
N ALA A 595 25.09 -30.35 -34.33
CA ALA A 595 25.01 -31.37 -33.29
C ALA A 595 25.89 -32.60 -33.58
N MET A 596 25.92 -33.05 -34.85
CA MET A 596 26.72 -34.19 -35.30
C MET A 596 26.94 -34.10 -36.80
N LEU A 597 28.14 -34.44 -37.25
CA LEU A 597 28.49 -34.52 -38.67
C LEU A 597 29.07 -35.89 -38.98
N ALA A 598 28.34 -36.67 -39.77
CA ALA A 598 28.82 -37.91 -40.35
C ALA A 598 29.31 -37.66 -41.78
N LEU A 599 30.37 -38.34 -42.19
CA LEU A 599 30.91 -38.30 -43.54
C LEU A 599 30.83 -39.69 -44.15
N GLN A 600 30.33 -39.76 -45.37
CA GLN A 600 30.24 -40.99 -46.14
C GLN A 600 31.23 -40.97 -47.30
N GLY A 601 32.08 -41.99 -47.39
CA GLY A 601 32.98 -42.21 -48.52
C GLY A 601 32.35 -43.07 -49.64
N PRO A 602 32.99 -43.12 -50.83
CA PRO A 602 32.42 -43.73 -52.04
C PRO A 602 32.25 -45.26 -51.95
N ALA A 603 32.99 -45.94 -51.07
CA ALA A 603 32.88 -47.39 -50.84
C ALA A 603 31.94 -47.76 -49.67
N GLY A 604 31.12 -46.81 -49.19
CA GLY A 604 30.24 -47.02 -48.04
C GLY A 604 30.93 -46.82 -46.68
N ASP A 605 32.16 -46.31 -46.66
CA ASP A 605 32.85 -45.91 -45.45
C ASP A 605 32.05 -44.83 -44.71
N ARG A 606 32.03 -44.90 -43.37
CA ARG A 606 31.38 -43.90 -42.52
C ARG A 606 32.35 -43.39 -41.47
N TYR A 607 32.49 -42.08 -41.41
CA TYR A 607 33.31 -41.39 -40.44
C TYR A 607 32.43 -40.48 -39.59
N GLN A 608 32.53 -40.60 -38.28
CA GLN A 608 31.94 -39.64 -37.35
C GLN A 608 32.96 -38.51 -37.15
N ALA A 609 32.64 -37.31 -37.62
CA ALA A 609 33.50 -36.17 -37.42
C ALA A 609 33.30 -35.63 -36.00
N GLY A 610 34.39 -35.55 -35.26
CA GLY A 610 34.41 -34.80 -34.03
C GLY A 610 34.30 -33.30 -34.33
N ILE A 611 33.27 -32.62 -33.84
CA ILE A 611 33.15 -31.17 -33.95
C ILE A 611 33.58 -30.59 -32.61
N ALA A 612 34.65 -29.79 -32.59
CA ALA A 612 35.02 -29.06 -31.39
C ALA A 612 34.45 -27.65 -31.47
N GLY A 613 33.66 -27.28 -30.48
CA GLY A 613 33.14 -25.93 -30.36
C GLY A 613 34.22 -24.92 -29.96
N ALA A 614 33.87 -23.64 -29.95
CA ALA A 614 34.77 -22.59 -29.47
C ALA A 614 35.22 -22.87 -28.02
N GLY A 615 36.54 -22.98 -27.81
CA GLY A 615 37.13 -23.27 -26.49
C GLY A 615 37.36 -24.76 -26.20
N GLU A 616 37.23 -25.63 -27.19
CA GLU A 616 37.46 -27.08 -27.06
C GLU A 616 38.70 -27.55 -27.83
N VAL A 617 39.29 -28.69 -27.43
CA VAL A 617 40.35 -29.40 -28.16
C VAL A 617 40.06 -30.90 -28.22
N TYR A 618 40.36 -31.54 -29.35
CA TYR A 618 40.18 -32.98 -29.53
C TYR A 618 41.53 -33.70 -29.41
N VAL A 619 41.69 -34.54 -28.38
CA VAL A 619 42.93 -35.24 -28.05
C VAL A 619 42.60 -36.65 -27.56
N ALA A 620 43.31 -37.65 -28.07
CA ALA A 620 43.18 -39.07 -27.68
C ALA A 620 41.73 -39.63 -27.79
N GLY A 621 40.97 -39.18 -28.79
CA GLY A 621 39.60 -39.66 -29.02
C GLY A 621 38.52 -38.95 -28.19
N LEU A 622 38.89 -37.92 -27.42
CA LEU A 622 38.02 -37.20 -26.49
C LEU A 622 38.07 -35.69 -26.73
N PHE A 623 36.99 -34.99 -26.39
CA PHE A 623 36.97 -33.53 -26.38
C PHE A 623 37.27 -33.02 -24.98
N TRP A 624 38.13 -32.03 -24.92
CA TRP A 624 38.58 -31.44 -23.68
C TRP A 624 38.33 -29.94 -23.68
N GLN A 625 38.09 -29.41 -22.50
CA GLN A 625 38.15 -27.98 -22.26
C GLN A 625 39.57 -27.50 -22.60
N LYS A 626 39.69 -26.54 -23.54
CA LYS A 626 40.98 -26.01 -24.01
C LYS A 626 41.67 -25.14 -22.97
N LYS A 627 40.89 -24.29 -22.30
CA LYS A 627 41.32 -23.40 -21.23
C LYS A 627 40.54 -23.75 -19.97
N ASP A 628 41.23 -24.18 -18.92
CA ASP A 628 40.60 -24.29 -17.60
C ASP A 628 40.24 -22.89 -17.07
N ASP A 629 39.39 -22.85 -16.06
CA ASP A 629 38.92 -21.58 -15.47
C ASP A 629 39.84 -21.04 -14.38
N GLY A 630 40.93 -21.74 -14.07
CA GLY A 630 41.89 -21.35 -13.04
C GLY A 630 41.33 -21.30 -11.62
N ILE A 631 40.22 -21.98 -11.32
CA ILE A 631 39.61 -22.00 -9.97
C ILE A 631 39.75 -23.40 -9.36
N GLU A 632 40.43 -23.47 -8.22
CA GLU A 632 40.52 -24.69 -7.41
C GLU A 632 39.19 -25.00 -6.72
N ARG A 633 38.83 -26.28 -6.68
CA ARG A 633 37.56 -26.76 -6.11
C ARG A 633 37.74 -28.12 -5.45
N ASN A 634 36.99 -28.36 -4.39
CA ASN A 634 36.85 -29.69 -3.84
C ASN A 634 36.16 -30.64 -4.82
N TRP A 635 36.30 -31.94 -4.59
CA TRP A 635 35.96 -32.96 -5.57
C TRP A 635 34.48 -32.93 -6.00
N ASN A 636 33.56 -32.72 -5.05
CA ASN A 636 32.12 -32.64 -5.36
C ASN A 636 31.76 -31.38 -6.17
N LYS A 637 32.40 -30.24 -5.86
CA LYS A 637 32.25 -29.00 -6.64
C LYS A 637 32.87 -29.13 -8.03
N ALA A 638 33.96 -29.89 -8.16
CA ALA A 638 34.59 -30.17 -9.45
C ALA A 638 33.66 -30.97 -10.40
N ILE A 639 33.02 -32.01 -9.87
CA ILE A 639 32.01 -32.79 -10.62
C ILE A 639 30.85 -31.88 -11.05
N SER A 640 30.29 -31.11 -10.11
CA SER A 640 29.15 -30.21 -10.36
C SER A 640 29.48 -29.11 -11.36
N TYR A 641 30.70 -28.57 -11.31
CA TYR A 641 31.19 -27.61 -12.28
C TYR A 641 31.22 -28.20 -13.69
N CYS A 642 31.85 -29.37 -13.88
CA CYS A 642 31.87 -29.98 -15.21
C CYS A 642 30.45 -30.30 -15.71
N GLN A 643 29.55 -30.81 -14.86
CA GLN A 643 28.17 -31.12 -15.27
C GLN A 643 27.32 -29.89 -15.61
N SER A 644 27.67 -28.71 -15.08
CA SER A 644 26.97 -27.46 -15.36
C SER A 644 27.64 -26.62 -16.45
N LEU A 645 28.81 -27.06 -16.94
CA LEU A 645 29.56 -26.34 -17.96
C LEU A 645 28.81 -26.35 -19.29
N ALA A 646 28.60 -25.17 -19.85
CA ALA A 646 28.14 -24.98 -21.22
C ALA A 646 29.26 -24.32 -22.02
N LEU A 647 30.01 -25.13 -22.77
CA LEU A 647 31.18 -24.69 -23.54
C LEU A 647 31.12 -25.29 -24.94
N GLY A 648 31.50 -24.50 -25.94
CA GLY A 648 31.52 -24.95 -27.34
C GLY A 648 30.16 -25.38 -27.91
N GLY A 649 29.06 -24.90 -27.33
CA GLY A 649 27.69 -25.34 -27.69
C GLY A 649 27.26 -26.66 -27.05
N SER A 650 28.13 -27.30 -26.27
CA SER A 650 27.89 -28.60 -25.63
C SER A 650 27.61 -28.45 -24.14
N LYS A 651 26.77 -29.34 -23.58
CA LYS A 651 26.37 -29.38 -22.14
C LYS A 651 26.62 -30.73 -21.47
N ASP A 652 27.20 -31.69 -22.18
CA ASP A 652 27.47 -33.08 -21.75
C ASP A 652 28.86 -33.25 -21.11
N TRP A 653 29.37 -32.18 -20.50
CA TRP A 653 30.69 -32.15 -19.90
C TRP A 653 30.75 -32.96 -18.59
N ARG A 654 31.87 -33.65 -18.38
CA ARG A 654 32.13 -34.44 -17.18
C ARG A 654 33.57 -34.29 -16.69
N LEU A 655 33.78 -34.66 -15.44
CA LEU A 655 35.11 -34.79 -14.88
C LEU A 655 35.79 -36.06 -15.46
N PRO A 656 37.03 -35.96 -15.98
CA PRO A 656 37.72 -37.09 -16.63
C PRO A 656 38.09 -38.16 -15.62
N SER A 657 38.11 -39.42 -16.03
CA SER A 657 38.65 -40.50 -15.21
C SER A 657 40.16 -40.34 -15.03
N LYS A 658 40.73 -41.03 -14.05
CA LYS A 658 42.18 -41.02 -13.78
C LYS A 658 42.98 -41.40 -15.04
N ASP A 659 42.51 -42.39 -15.79
CA ASP A 659 43.24 -42.90 -16.95
C ASP A 659 43.15 -41.91 -18.12
N GLU A 660 41.99 -41.30 -18.34
CA GLU A 660 41.82 -40.23 -19.33
C GLU A 660 42.68 -39.01 -18.99
N LEU A 661 42.65 -38.53 -17.73
CA LEU A 661 43.39 -37.34 -17.34
C LEU A 661 44.91 -37.57 -17.36
N SER A 662 45.37 -38.76 -16.97
CA SER A 662 46.79 -39.13 -17.02
C SER A 662 47.30 -39.35 -18.45
N SER A 663 46.42 -39.68 -19.40
CA SER A 663 46.78 -39.77 -20.82
C SER A 663 47.23 -38.44 -21.42
N LEU A 664 46.86 -37.31 -20.81
CA LEU A 664 47.28 -35.98 -21.25
C LEU A 664 48.71 -35.61 -20.82
N VAL A 665 49.35 -36.43 -19.97
CA VAL A 665 50.68 -36.13 -19.43
C VAL A 665 51.74 -36.28 -20.52
N ASP A 666 52.36 -35.17 -20.91
CA ASP A 666 53.55 -35.15 -21.78
C ASP A 666 54.71 -34.43 -21.07
N LYS A 667 55.71 -35.21 -20.65
CA LYS A 667 56.88 -34.73 -19.92
C LYS A 667 57.85 -33.89 -20.77
N LYS A 668 57.61 -33.75 -22.08
CA LYS A 668 58.39 -32.86 -22.95
C LYS A 668 58.12 -31.38 -22.68
N TYR A 669 56.98 -31.06 -22.05
CA TYR A 669 56.52 -29.70 -21.81
C TYR A 669 56.48 -29.36 -20.32
N THR A 670 56.42 -28.05 -20.01
CA THR A 670 56.18 -27.52 -18.66
C THR A 670 55.06 -26.47 -18.76
N PRO A 671 53.86 -26.68 -18.18
CA PRO A 671 53.39 -27.89 -17.49
C PRO A 671 53.45 -29.14 -18.38
N THR A 672 53.48 -30.32 -17.75
CA THR A 672 53.63 -31.64 -18.39
C THR A 672 52.39 -32.08 -19.20
N ILE A 673 51.96 -31.25 -20.16
CA ILE A 673 50.81 -31.45 -21.05
C ILE A 673 51.07 -30.71 -22.38
N ASP A 674 50.45 -31.16 -23.47
CA ASP A 674 50.57 -30.50 -24.79
C ASP A 674 50.16 -29.00 -24.73
N PRO A 675 50.94 -28.06 -25.30
CA PRO A 675 50.63 -26.63 -25.31
C PRO A 675 49.30 -26.24 -25.98
N VAL A 676 48.65 -27.15 -26.69
CA VAL A 676 47.27 -26.97 -27.19
C VAL A 676 46.29 -26.68 -26.05
N PHE A 677 46.59 -27.18 -24.83
CA PHE A 677 45.88 -26.90 -23.59
C PHE A 677 46.41 -25.61 -22.94
N THR A 678 45.73 -24.51 -23.23
CA THR A 678 46.12 -23.18 -22.73
C THR A 678 45.77 -23.01 -21.24
N ASP A 679 46.53 -22.14 -20.57
CA ASP A 679 46.37 -21.73 -19.16
C ASP A 679 46.44 -22.83 -18.10
N THR A 680 46.89 -24.04 -18.48
CA THR A 680 47.12 -25.14 -17.54
C THR A 680 48.11 -24.74 -16.45
N LYS A 681 47.77 -25.00 -15.19
CA LYS A 681 48.62 -24.73 -14.02
C LYS A 681 49.57 -25.91 -13.78
N THR A 682 50.78 -25.63 -13.33
CA THR A 682 51.72 -26.65 -12.83
C THR A 682 51.29 -27.13 -11.43
N SER A 683 50.09 -27.69 -11.32
CA SER A 683 49.43 -28.07 -10.06
C SER A 683 48.63 -29.37 -10.23
N TYR A 684 47.85 -29.72 -9.20
CA TYR A 684 47.00 -30.91 -9.14
C TYR A 684 45.64 -30.66 -9.81
N TYR A 685 45.16 -31.67 -10.54
CA TYR A 685 43.88 -31.66 -11.22
C TYR A 685 43.06 -32.88 -10.82
N TRP A 686 41.81 -32.68 -10.42
CA TRP A 686 40.92 -33.75 -10.01
C TRP A 686 40.50 -34.65 -11.18
N SER A 687 40.41 -35.95 -10.90
CA SER A 687 39.72 -36.92 -11.76
C SER A 687 38.42 -37.39 -11.11
N SER A 688 37.51 -37.99 -11.89
CA SER A 688 36.26 -38.59 -11.40
C SER A 688 36.44 -39.96 -10.75
N THR A 689 37.66 -40.52 -10.73
CA THR A 689 37.93 -41.82 -10.14
C THR A 689 38.09 -41.70 -8.62
N SER A 690 37.27 -42.42 -7.86
CA SER A 690 37.37 -42.49 -6.40
C SER A 690 38.61 -43.28 -5.93
N GLY A 691 39.11 -42.98 -4.73
CA GLY A 691 40.22 -43.67 -4.10
C GLY A 691 39.92 -45.15 -3.84
N ALA A 692 40.95 -46.00 -3.88
CA ALA A 692 40.79 -47.43 -3.64
C ALA A 692 40.48 -47.67 -2.14
N GLY A 693 39.25 -48.11 -1.84
CA GLY A 693 38.85 -48.57 -0.49
C GLY A 693 38.17 -47.54 0.41
N SER A 694 37.99 -46.28 -0.02
CA SER A 694 37.20 -45.27 0.72
C SER A 694 36.59 -44.23 -0.23
N THR A 695 35.38 -43.77 0.07
CA THR A 695 34.68 -42.67 -0.62
C THR A 695 35.23 -41.29 -0.27
N ASP A 696 36.09 -41.21 0.75
CA ASP A 696 36.66 -39.94 1.26
C ASP A 696 37.87 -39.47 0.44
N TYR A 697 38.35 -40.29 -0.49
CA TYR A 697 39.50 -40.00 -1.32
C TYR A 697 39.12 -39.99 -2.80
N ALA A 698 39.80 -39.16 -3.58
CA ALA A 698 39.70 -39.14 -5.04
C ALA A 698 41.09 -39.12 -5.68
N TRP A 699 41.20 -39.58 -6.92
CA TRP A 699 42.45 -39.53 -7.68
C TRP A 699 42.64 -38.17 -8.33
N TYR A 700 43.88 -37.69 -8.36
CA TYR A 700 44.30 -36.48 -9.06
C TYR A 700 45.55 -36.75 -9.91
N VAL A 701 45.79 -35.87 -10.89
CA VAL A 701 47.00 -35.85 -11.72
C VAL A 701 47.71 -34.51 -11.55
N SER A 702 49.02 -34.53 -11.32
CA SER A 702 49.87 -33.35 -11.22
C SER A 702 50.47 -33.03 -12.59
N PHE A 703 50.11 -31.88 -13.16
CA PHE A 703 50.78 -31.39 -14.38
C PHE A 703 52.12 -30.71 -14.11
N GLY A 704 52.54 -30.58 -12.85
CA GLY A 704 53.90 -30.10 -12.52
C GLY A 704 55.00 -31.13 -12.81
N ASN A 705 54.69 -32.42 -12.69
CA ASN A 705 55.68 -33.51 -12.80
C ASN A 705 55.11 -34.82 -13.37
N GLY A 706 53.83 -34.86 -13.73
CA GLY A 706 53.12 -36.05 -14.24
C GLY A 706 52.77 -37.08 -13.16
N TYR A 707 52.79 -36.70 -11.87
CA TYR A 707 52.50 -37.61 -10.76
C TYR A 707 51.00 -37.90 -10.63
N VAL A 708 50.62 -39.15 -10.35
CA VAL A 708 49.22 -39.59 -10.22
C VAL A 708 49.05 -40.25 -8.85
N SER A 709 48.13 -39.73 -8.03
CA SER A 709 47.90 -40.21 -6.66
C SER A 709 46.48 -39.91 -6.21
N SER A 710 46.07 -40.40 -5.03
CA SER A 710 44.82 -40.00 -4.38
C SER A 710 45.07 -39.04 -3.22
N SER A 711 44.10 -38.17 -2.93
CA SER A 711 44.05 -37.33 -1.74
C SER A 711 42.61 -37.16 -1.25
N ASP A 712 42.46 -36.59 -0.06
CA ASP A 712 41.16 -36.32 0.57
C ASP A 712 40.30 -35.43 -0.34
N ASN A 713 39.05 -35.85 -0.54
CA ASN A 713 38.13 -35.23 -1.49
C ASN A 713 37.68 -33.80 -1.08
N THR A 714 38.04 -33.36 0.14
CA THR A 714 37.80 -32.01 0.66
C THR A 714 38.82 -30.98 0.19
N TYR A 715 40.00 -31.40 -0.31
CA TYR A 715 41.01 -30.47 -0.83
C TYR A 715 40.59 -29.80 -2.13
N ASP A 716 40.95 -28.53 -2.28
CA ASP A 716 40.66 -27.76 -3.50
C ASP A 716 41.78 -27.96 -4.53
N TYR A 717 41.46 -28.54 -5.70
CA TYR A 717 42.38 -28.68 -6.85
C TYR A 717 41.73 -28.16 -8.14
N TYR A 718 42.53 -27.97 -9.18
CA TYR A 718 42.04 -27.51 -10.47
C TYR A 718 41.23 -28.59 -11.19
N VAL A 719 40.46 -28.14 -12.20
CA VAL A 719 39.54 -29.00 -12.94
C VAL A 719 39.69 -28.73 -14.43
N ARG A 720 39.70 -29.80 -15.22
CA ARG A 720 39.61 -29.74 -16.67
C ARG A 720 38.60 -30.76 -17.14
N CYS A 721 37.53 -30.28 -17.75
CA CYS A 721 36.41 -31.15 -18.13
C CYS A 721 36.66 -31.84 -19.48
N VAL A 722 36.06 -33.01 -19.63
CA VAL A 722 36.09 -33.84 -20.84
C VAL A 722 34.66 -34.19 -21.27
N ARG A 723 34.45 -34.47 -22.56
CA ARG A 723 33.22 -35.05 -23.11
C ARG A 723 33.54 -36.07 -24.22
N GLY A 724 32.64 -37.02 -24.44
CA GLY A 724 32.89 -38.21 -25.27
C GLY A 724 33.53 -39.37 -24.50
N GLY A 725 33.53 -40.57 -25.09
CA GLY A 725 34.09 -41.81 -24.52
C GLY A 725 33.41 -42.33 -23.24
N GLN A 726 33.41 -43.65 -23.05
CA GLN A 726 33.10 -44.33 -21.78
C GLN A 726 34.22 -45.29 -21.45
#